data_AF-A0A8J4CHJ9-F1
#
_entry.id   AF-A0A8J4CHJ9-F1
#
_cell.length_a   1.000
_cell.length_b   1.000
_cell.length_c   1.000
_cell.angle_alpha   90.00
_cell.angle_beta   90.00
_cell.angle_gamma   90.00
#
_symmetry.space_group_name_H-M   'P 1'
#
loop_
_entity.id
_entity.type
_entity.pdbx_description
1 polymer ?
#
loop_
_entity_poly.entity_id
_entity_poly.type
_entity_poly.pdbx_seq_one_letter_code
_entity_poly.pdbx_strand_id
1 'polypeptide(L)'
;MGCGASKADTPTKPLENKEGDMGNKASKPAAADAEEAFALPPVEGELPDGTQIIFVLGGPGSGKGTQCDKIKQDYECVHLSAGDLLRAEVKSGSVVGKKCEELMREGKLVPFAVTLNLLKKAMIESGGKFFLIDGFPRALDQAEQFESSIMPCKAVLFFDCPEEEMEKRLLKRGETSGRSDDNAETIRKRFRTFLEQSLPVKDHYGDRKICHVISAIPHPDVVYESVKQVLDSYNSPKKPTPAAVPASKPAQDATEEITLPPVEGSLPEDAQIIFVLGGPGSGKGTQCAQILEEYDCVHLSAGDLLRAEVKSGSVVGKKCEELMREGKLVPFAVTLNLLKKAMIESGGKFFLIDGFPRALDQAEQFESSIMPCKAVLFFDCPEEEMEKRLLKRGETSGRSDDNAETIRKRFRTFLEQSLPVKDHYLGHGKCHIISAVPHPKEVFEVVKTVLDKLNAPKKSDEITLPPVEGSLPEDAQIIFVLGGPGSGKGTQCAQILEEYDCVHLSAGDLLRAEVKSGSVVGKKCEELMREGKLVPFAVTLNLLKKAMIESGGKFFLIDGFPRALDQAEQFESSIMPCKAVLFFDCPEEEMEKRLLKRGETSGRSDDNAETIRKRFRTFLEQSLPVKDHYLGHGKCHIISAVPHPKEVFEVVKTVLDKLNAPKKSEEITLPPVEGSLPEDAQIIFVLGGPGSGKGTQCAQILEEYDCVHLSAGDLLRAEVKSGSVVGKKCEELMREGKLVPFAVTLNLLKKAMIESGGKFFLIDGFPRALDQAEQFESSIMPCKAVLFFDCPEEEMEKRLLKRGETSGRSDDNAETIRKRFRTFLEQSLPVKDHYGDRKVCHVISAIPQPDVVYESVKDILDRLGAPQK
;
A
#
# COMPACT_ATOMS: atom_id res chain seq x y z
N MET A 1 33.22 35.76 -50.40
CA MET A 1 33.92 36.29 -49.21
C MET A 1 33.72 35.23 -48.12
N GLY A 2 34.68 34.40 -47.69
CA GLY A 2 36.15 34.49 -47.74
C GLY A 2 36.64 35.42 -46.62
N CYS A 3 37.51 35.05 -45.67
CA CYS A 3 38.41 33.88 -45.46
C CYS A 3 38.44 33.52 -43.94
N GLY A 4 39.18 32.56 -43.36
CA GLY A 4 40.21 31.60 -43.82
C GLY A 4 40.76 30.81 -42.59
N ALA A 5 41.56 29.76 -42.77
CA ALA A 5 41.89 28.77 -41.71
C ALA A 5 43.40 28.46 -41.55
N SER A 6 43.81 27.92 -40.39
CA SER A 6 45.00 27.06 -40.13
C SER A 6 45.00 26.67 -38.64
N LYS A 7 45.19 25.42 -38.18
CA LYS A 7 46.25 24.39 -38.34
C LYS A 7 47.57 24.70 -37.61
N ALA A 8 48.12 23.64 -37.00
CA ALA A 8 49.21 23.64 -36.02
C ALA A 8 50.62 23.58 -36.64
N ASP A 9 51.67 23.86 -35.84
CA ASP A 9 52.80 22.92 -35.70
C ASP A 9 53.78 23.28 -34.56
N THR A 10 54.52 22.26 -34.09
CA THR A 10 55.73 22.38 -33.25
C THR A 10 56.98 22.67 -34.13
N PRO A 11 58.11 23.22 -33.62
CA PRO A 11 59.13 22.37 -32.97
C PRO A 11 60.12 23.06 -31.98
N THR A 12 60.87 22.28 -31.19
CA THR A 12 62.36 22.21 -31.27
C THR A 12 62.97 21.23 -30.24
N LYS A 13 63.93 20.41 -30.73
CA LYS A 13 64.97 19.68 -29.98
C LYS A 13 66.31 20.02 -30.66
N PRO A 14 67.41 20.16 -29.92
CA PRO A 14 68.46 19.12 -29.83
C PRO A 14 68.82 18.79 -28.35
N LEU A 15 69.67 17.83 -27.94
CA LEU A 15 70.41 16.73 -28.61
C LEU A 15 70.76 15.59 -27.58
N GLU A 16 71.72 14.74 -27.97
CA GLU A 16 72.58 13.72 -27.31
C GLU A 16 73.21 14.04 -25.91
N ASN A 17 73.82 13.11 -25.15
CA ASN A 17 74.16 11.68 -25.37
C ASN A 17 74.20 10.85 -24.06
N LYS A 18 74.51 9.55 -24.17
CA LYS A 18 74.59 8.54 -23.08
C LYS A 18 75.70 8.80 -22.05
N GLU A 19 75.47 8.38 -20.81
CA GLU A 19 76.38 7.50 -20.04
C GLU A 19 75.66 6.94 -18.80
N GLY A 20 76.16 5.84 -18.22
CA GLY A 20 75.62 5.27 -17.00
C GLY A 20 76.73 4.57 -16.21
N ASP A 21 76.66 4.66 -14.88
CA ASP A 21 77.50 3.86 -13.98
C ASP A 21 76.78 3.58 -12.64
N MET A 22 77.18 2.50 -11.96
CA MET A 22 76.67 2.06 -10.66
C MET A 22 77.44 2.76 -9.54
N GLY A 23 76.74 3.26 -8.49
CA GLY A 23 77.37 4.25 -7.58
C GLY A 23 76.95 4.28 -6.10
N ASN A 24 76.63 3.14 -5.49
CA ASN A 24 76.79 2.85 -4.05
C ASN A 24 76.06 3.71 -2.96
N LYS A 25 75.09 3.05 -2.30
CA LYS A 25 74.74 3.08 -0.86
C LYS A 25 74.95 4.35 0.00
N ALA A 26 73.84 4.83 0.56
CA ALA A 26 73.76 5.33 1.95
C ALA A 26 72.50 4.78 2.67
N SER A 27 72.67 3.58 3.24
CA SER A 27 72.15 3.12 4.54
C SER A 27 70.87 3.73 5.14
N LYS A 28 69.82 2.90 5.27
CA LYS A 28 68.84 2.97 6.38
C LYS A 28 69.15 1.88 7.42
N PRO A 29 69.69 2.20 8.61
CA PRO A 29 69.67 1.31 9.76
C PRO A 29 68.43 1.61 10.63
N ALA A 30 67.64 0.58 10.96
CA ALA A 30 66.58 0.62 11.99
C ALA A 30 65.88 -0.73 12.21
N ALA A 31 65.81 -1.61 11.20
CA ALA A 31 64.97 -2.81 11.25
C ALA A 31 65.65 -4.05 11.84
N ALA A 32 66.98 -4.18 11.71
CA ALA A 32 67.70 -5.40 12.11
C ALA A 32 67.91 -5.53 13.63
N ASP A 33 68.13 -4.42 14.34
CA ASP A 33 68.50 -4.43 15.76
C ASP A 33 67.36 -4.86 16.71
N ALA A 34 66.13 -5.02 16.18
CA ALA A 34 64.95 -5.37 16.97
C ALA A 34 64.70 -6.89 17.11
N GLU A 35 65.17 -7.71 16.15
CA GLU A 35 64.83 -9.15 16.10
C GLU A 35 65.71 -10.02 17.01
N GLU A 36 67.01 -9.72 17.13
CA GLU A 36 67.91 -10.48 18.03
C GLU A 36 67.51 -10.35 19.51
N ALA A 37 66.77 -9.29 19.87
CA ALA A 37 66.41 -8.98 21.25
C ALA A 37 65.31 -9.87 21.87
N PHE A 38 64.67 -10.74 21.08
CA PHE A 38 63.53 -11.58 21.49
C PHE A 38 63.70 -13.08 21.17
N ALA A 39 64.88 -13.51 20.71
CA ALA A 39 65.12 -14.89 20.29
C ALA A 39 65.05 -15.89 21.46
N LEU A 40 64.05 -16.78 21.42
CA LEU A 40 64.08 -18.06 22.15
C LEU A 40 64.84 -19.10 21.31
N PRO A 41 65.57 -20.06 21.93
CA PRO A 41 66.26 -21.10 21.18
C PRO A 41 65.27 -21.93 20.35
N PRO A 42 65.64 -22.34 19.11
CA PRO A 42 64.75 -23.09 18.24
C PRO A 42 64.38 -24.44 18.84
N VAL A 43 63.10 -24.78 18.78
CA VAL A 43 62.58 -26.04 19.32
C VAL A 43 62.70 -27.14 18.26
N GLU A 44 63.60 -28.09 18.50
CA GLU A 44 63.75 -29.31 17.70
C GLU A 44 62.65 -30.34 18.03
N GLY A 45 62.21 -31.07 17.00
CA GLY A 45 61.13 -32.06 17.10
C GLY A 45 59.97 -31.81 16.13
N GLU A 46 59.32 -32.90 15.74
CA GLU A 46 58.15 -32.95 14.86
C GLU A 46 56.92 -33.44 15.65
N LEU A 47 55.71 -33.11 15.16
CA LEU A 47 54.47 -33.52 15.79
C LEU A 47 54.08 -34.95 15.36
N PRO A 48 53.40 -35.75 16.21
CA PRO A 48 53.01 -37.11 15.85
C PRO A 48 52.08 -37.20 14.63
N ASP A 49 52.22 -38.26 13.84
CA ASP A 49 51.31 -38.52 12.71
C ASP A 49 49.84 -38.59 13.15
N GLY A 50 48.98 -37.94 12.36
CA GLY A 50 47.55 -37.80 12.63
C GLY A 50 47.19 -36.68 13.62
N THR A 51 48.12 -35.78 13.94
CA THR A 51 47.84 -34.61 14.80
C THR A 51 46.72 -33.74 14.23
N GLN A 52 45.83 -33.26 15.10
CA GLN A 52 44.75 -32.33 14.77
C GLN A 52 44.92 -31.03 15.57
N ILE A 53 44.81 -29.89 14.91
CA ILE A 53 44.87 -28.56 15.54
C ILE A 53 43.55 -27.82 15.28
N ILE A 54 42.95 -27.29 16.34
CA ILE A 54 41.79 -26.40 16.26
C ILE A 54 42.12 -25.09 16.97
N PHE A 55 41.97 -23.96 16.27
CA PHE A 55 42.11 -22.64 16.88
C PHE A 55 40.81 -22.24 17.59
N VAL A 56 40.94 -21.60 18.75
CA VAL A 56 39.82 -21.09 19.53
C VAL A 56 39.95 -19.56 19.62
N LEU A 57 39.11 -18.87 18.85
CA LEU A 57 39.14 -17.43 18.60
C LEU A 57 37.87 -16.73 19.12
N GLY A 58 37.87 -15.40 19.07
CA GLY A 58 36.81 -14.52 19.62
C GLY A 58 37.37 -13.48 20.59
N GLY A 59 36.58 -12.46 20.92
CA GLY A 59 37.04 -11.28 21.67
C GLY A 59 37.45 -11.56 23.13
N PRO A 60 38.21 -10.68 23.78
CA PRO A 60 38.56 -10.84 25.20
C PRO A 60 37.26 -10.84 26.02
N GLY A 61 37.01 -11.88 26.82
CA GLY A 61 35.74 -12.03 27.57
C GLY A 61 34.70 -12.97 26.93
N SER A 62 34.88 -13.39 25.67
CA SER A 62 33.93 -14.25 24.93
C SER A 62 33.78 -15.71 25.43
N GLY A 63 34.31 -16.07 26.61
CA GLY A 63 34.11 -17.41 27.20
C GLY A 63 34.99 -18.55 26.65
N LYS A 64 35.91 -18.29 25.70
CA LYS A 64 36.84 -19.29 25.12
C LYS A 64 37.41 -20.31 26.12
N GLY A 65 38.09 -19.84 27.17
CA GLY A 65 38.72 -20.71 28.17
C GLY A 65 37.71 -21.63 28.88
N THR A 66 36.53 -21.10 29.22
CA THR A 66 35.42 -21.89 29.82
C THR A 66 34.97 -23.02 28.90
N GLN A 67 34.94 -22.78 27.59
CA GLN A 67 34.60 -23.81 26.60
C GLN A 67 35.75 -24.81 26.41
N CYS A 68 37.00 -24.35 26.31
CA CYS A 68 38.16 -25.24 26.28
C CYS A 68 38.22 -26.18 27.50
N ASP A 69 37.87 -25.69 28.70
CA ASP A 69 37.84 -26.50 29.92
C ASP A 69 36.70 -27.52 29.97
N LYS A 70 35.62 -27.33 29.20
CA LYS A 70 34.59 -28.34 28.97
C LYS A 70 35.01 -29.36 27.90
N ILE A 71 35.59 -28.91 26.78
CA ILE A 71 36.09 -29.82 25.74
C ILE A 71 37.10 -30.83 26.31
N LYS A 72 37.97 -30.39 27.24
CA LYS A 72 38.88 -31.28 27.99
C LYS A 72 38.18 -32.42 28.75
N GLN A 73 36.90 -32.29 29.11
CA GLN A 73 36.20 -33.29 29.92
C GLN A 73 35.77 -34.48 29.05
N ASP A 74 35.24 -34.20 27.86
CA ASP A 74 34.71 -35.25 26.95
C ASP A 74 35.74 -35.71 25.89
N TYR A 75 36.69 -34.86 25.51
CA TYR A 75 37.66 -35.13 24.44
C TYR A 75 39.08 -35.34 24.98
N GLU A 76 39.85 -36.17 24.28
CA GLU A 76 41.26 -36.43 24.56
C GLU A 76 42.13 -35.35 23.89
N CYS A 77 42.00 -34.11 24.41
CA CYS A 77 42.65 -32.92 23.85
C CYS A 77 43.64 -32.26 24.82
N VAL A 78 44.68 -31.66 24.26
CA VAL A 78 45.62 -30.77 24.95
C VAL A 78 45.22 -29.32 24.65
N HIS A 79 44.80 -28.58 25.68
CA HIS A 79 44.50 -27.14 25.55
C HIS A 79 45.75 -26.32 25.87
N LEU A 80 46.15 -25.49 24.92
CA LEU A 80 47.25 -24.53 25.04
C LEU A 80 46.70 -23.11 24.87
N SER A 81 46.58 -22.36 25.96
CA SER A 81 46.27 -20.92 25.86
C SER A 81 47.58 -20.14 25.71
N ALA A 82 47.76 -19.45 24.59
CA ALA A 82 48.94 -18.63 24.33
C ALA A 82 49.15 -17.58 25.44
N GLY A 83 48.06 -17.06 26.01
CA GLY A 83 48.11 -16.12 27.12
C GLY A 83 48.63 -16.73 28.43
N ASP A 84 48.35 -18.01 28.70
CA ASP A 84 48.85 -18.68 29.91
C ASP A 84 50.31 -19.11 29.76
N LEU A 85 50.73 -19.55 28.57
CA LEU A 85 52.14 -19.82 28.26
C LEU A 85 52.98 -18.54 28.43
N LEU A 86 52.52 -17.40 27.92
CA LEU A 86 53.18 -16.12 28.13
C LEU A 86 53.22 -15.70 29.60
N ARG A 87 52.14 -15.90 30.38
CA ARG A 87 52.13 -15.66 31.84
C ARG A 87 53.07 -16.59 32.60
N ALA A 88 53.24 -17.83 32.18
CA ALA A 88 54.20 -18.77 32.76
C ALA A 88 55.65 -18.33 32.48
N GLU A 89 55.92 -17.88 31.24
CA GLU A 89 57.23 -17.35 30.85
C GLU A 89 57.57 -16.05 31.61
N VAL A 90 56.61 -15.13 31.81
CA VAL A 90 56.76 -13.96 32.69
C VAL A 90 57.13 -14.39 34.12
N LYS A 91 56.42 -15.37 34.69
CA LYS A 91 56.68 -15.90 36.04
C LYS A 91 58.03 -16.61 36.17
N SER A 92 58.61 -17.11 35.09
CA SER A 92 59.97 -17.68 35.11
C SER A 92 61.06 -16.63 35.41
N GLY A 93 60.75 -15.34 35.22
CA GLY A 93 61.69 -14.24 35.40
C GLY A 93 62.71 -14.09 34.27
N SER A 94 62.57 -14.82 33.16
CA SER A 94 63.47 -14.75 32.01
C SER A 94 63.52 -13.36 31.36
N VAL A 95 64.59 -13.09 30.61
CA VAL A 95 64.76 -11.80 29.91
C VAL A 95 63.65 -11.57 28.88
N VAL A 96 63.17 -12.63 28.24
CA VAL A 96 62.02 -12.59 27.31
C VAL A 96 60.71 -12.38 28.10
N GLY A 97 60.53 -13.10 29.21
CA GLY A 97 59.38 -12.96 30.10
C GLY A 97 59.14 -11.52 30.57
N LYS A 98 60.19 -10.82 31.04
CA LYS A 98 60.08 -9.41 31.46
C LYS A 98 59.62 -8.46 30.35
N LYS A 99 60.09 -8.68 29.11
CA LYS A 99 59.65 -7.87 27.95
C LYS A 99 58.20 -8.21 27.54
N CYS A 100 57.81 -9.48 27.65
CA CYS A 100 56.41 -9.89 27.45
C CYS A 100 55.48 -9.23 28.48
N GLU A 101 55.90 -9.11 29.73
CA GLU A 101 55.12 -8.44 30.79
C GLU A 101 54.80 -6.97 30.44
N GLU A 102 55.80 -6.22 29.95
CA GLU A 102 55.62 -4.82 29.54
C GLU A 102 54.64 -4.69 28.37
N LEU A 103 54.81 -5.50 27.31
CA LEU A 103 53.92 -5.50 26.15
C LEU A 103 52.48 -5.90 26.52
N MET A 104 52.32 -6.91 27.37
CA MET A 104 51.01 -7.36 27.84
C MET A 104 50.31 -6.29 28.70
N ARG A 105 51.04 -5.59 29.57
CA ARG A 105 50.52 -4.46 30.37
C ARG A 105 50.06 -3.29 29.50
N GLU A 106 50.77 -3.02 28.41
CA GLU A 106 50.40 -1.98 27.43
C GLU A 106 49.24 -2.39 26.51
N GLY A 107 48.81 -3.65 26.53
CA GLY A 107 47.76 -4.19 25.65
C GLY A 107 48.22 -4.47 24.23
N LYS A 108 49.53 -4.50 23.98
CA LYS A 108 50.14 -4.79 22.67
C LYS A 108 50.26 -6.31 22.44
N LEU A 109 50.38 -6.71 21.18
CA LEU A 109 50.70 -8.09 20.83
C LEU A 109 52.16 -8.40 21.18
N VAL A 110 52.40 -9.58 21.77
CA VAL A 110 53.75 -10.14 21.92
C VAL A 110 54.24 -10.62 20.54
N PRO A 111 55.53 -10.43 20.17
CA PRO A 111 56.06 -10.89 18.89
C PRO A 111 55.76 -12.36 18.59
N PHE A 112 55.40 -12.61 17.32
CA PHE A 112 55.01 -13.92 16.82
C PHE A 112 56.03 -15.01 17.14
N ALA A 113 57.32 -14.77 16.88
CA ALA A 113 58.39 -15.75 17.09
C ALA A 113 58.49 -16.26 18.54
N VAL A 114 58.14 -15.43 19.53
CA VAL A 114 58.11 -15.85 20.95
C VAL A 114 56.90 -16.76 21.19
N THR A 115 55.72 -16.37 20.72
CA THR A 115 54.49 -17.14 20.94
C THR A 115 54.51 -18.47 20.17
N LEU A 116 55.05 -18.49 18.94
CA LEU A 116 55.23 -19.70 18.14
C LEU A 116 56.17 -20.70 18.82
N ASN A 117 57.33 -20.26 19.31
CA ASN A 117 58.27 -21.13 20.01
C ASN A 117 57.69 -21.72 21.30
N LEU A 118 56.97 -20.90 22.10
CA LEU A 118 56.28 -21.38 23.30
C LEU A 118 55.17 -22.39 22.98
N LEU A 119 54.37 -22.15 21.94
CA LEU A 119 53.36 -23.11 21.47
C LEU A 119 54.00 -24.40 20.96
N LYS A 120 55.01 -24.32 20.07
CA LYS A 120 55.69 -25.49 19.50
C LYS A 120 56.33 -26.36 20.60
N LYS A 121 57.00 -25.72 21.57
CA LYS A 121 57.55 -26.40 22.76
C LYS A 121 56.47 -27.13 23.54
N ALA A 122 55.38 -26.44 23.91
CA ALA A 122 54.30 -27.02 24.70
C ALA A 122 53.56 -28.15 23.96
N MET A 123 53.44 -28.06 22.62
CA MET A 123 52.88 -29.14 21.81
C MET A 123 53.77 -30.39 21.82
N ILE A 124 55.08 -30.24 21.58
CA ILE A 124 56.03 -31.35 21.58
C ILE A 124 56.15 -31.99 22.97
N GLU A 125 56.30 -31.19 24.03
CA GLU A 125 56.41 -31.69 25.41
C GLU A 125 55.15 -32.43 25.88
N SER A 126 53.98 -32.14 25.31
CA SER A 126 52.73 -32.82 25.67
C SER A 126 52.57 -34.24 25.09
N GLY A 127 53.24 -34.54 23.97
CA GLY A 127 53.04 -35.78 23.20
C GLY A 127 51.61 -35.98 22.64
N GLY A 128 50.73 -34.97 22.71
CA GLY A 128 49.33 -35.09 22.32
C GLY A 128 49.11 -35.20 20.81
N LYS A 129 47.93 -35.71 20.42
CA LYS A 129 47.49 -35.80 19.01
C LYS A 129 46.32 -34.88 18.65
N PHE A 130 45.73 -34.19 19.63
CA PHE A 130 44.65 -33.25 19.39
C PHE A 130 44.86 -32.00 20.25
N PHE A 131 45.01 -30.85 19.60
CA PHE A 131 45.34 -29.58 20.23
C PHE A 131 44.23 -28.55 20.05
N LEU A 132 43.85 -27.91 21.16
CA LEU A 132 43.03 -26.71 21.18
C LEU A 132 43.94 -25.52 21.52
N ILE A 133 44.03 -24.54 20.63
CA ILE A 133 44.89 -23.38 20.84
C ILE A 133 44.02 -22.14 21.07
N ASP A 134 43.98 -21.64 22.31
CA ASP A 134 43.20 -20.45 22.72
C ASP A 134 44.02 -19.16 22.62
N GLY A 135 43.39 -18.12 22.07
CA GLY A 135 43.93 -16.77 22.08
C GLY A 135 45.13 -16.59 21.15
N PHE A 136 45.22 -17.43 20.11
CA PHE A 136 46.16 -17.38 19.00
C PHE A 136 45.53 -18.11 17.79
N PRO A 137 45.80 -17.72 16.53
CA PRO A 137 46.56 -16.53 16.11
C PRO A 137 45.80 -15.21 16.38
N ARG A 138 46.52 -14.09 16.44
CA ARG A 138 45.97 -12.75 16.75
C ARG A 138 46.05 -11.75 15.60
N ALA A 139 46.75 -12.11 14.53
CA ALA A 139 46.84 -11.38 13.28
C ALA A 139 47.01 -12.39 12.13
N LEU A 140 46.73 -11.96 10.89
CA LEU A 140 46.68 -12.84 9.73
C LEU A 140 48.06 -13.42 9.37
N ASP A 141 49.11 -12.60 9.46
CA ASP A 141 50.51 -13.01 9.28
C ASP A 141 50.91 -14.14 10.24
N GLN A 142 50.42 -14.12 11.48
CA GLN A 142 50.65 -15.17 12.48
C GLN A 142 49.95 -16.48 12.12
N ALA A 143 48.78 -16.40 11.48
CA ALA A 143 48.02 -17.56 11.03
C ALA A 143 48.79 -18.26 9.89
N GLU A 144 49.12 -17.53 8.83
CA GLU A 144 49.84 -18.05 7.67
C GLU A 144 51.21 -18.61 8.03
N GLN A 145 51.98 -17.91 8.88
CA GLN A 145 53.29 -18.39 9.34
C GLN A 145 53.20 -19.61 10.27
N PHE A 146 52.13 -19.76 11.06
CA PHE A 146 51.93 -20.98 11.87
C PHE A 146 51.64 -22.18 10.96
N GLU A 147 50.74 -22.02 9.99
CA GLU A 147 50.36 -23.10 9.09
C GLU A 147 51.53 -23.58 8.22
N SER A 148 52.42 -22.66 7.80
CA SER A 148 53.63 -23.00 7.04
C SER A 148 54.78 -23.56 7.87
N SER A 149 54.87 -23.22 9.17
CA SER A 149 56.00 -23.59 10.04
C SER A 149 55.73 -24.78 10.97
N ILE A 150 54.45 -25.13 11.18
CA ILE A 150 54.02 -26.24 12.04
C ILE A 150 53.12 -27.17 11.23
N MET A 151 51.84 -26.80 11.04
CA MET A 151 50.90 -27.46 10.12
C MET A 151 49.60 -26.65 9.98
N PRO A 152 48.83 -26.82 8.89
CA PRO A 152 47.50 -26.22 8.74
C PRO A 152 46.55 -26.60 9.87
N CYS A 153 45.66 -25.68 10.24
CA CYS A 153 44.59 -26.00 11.20
C CYS A 153 43.43 -26.74 10.53
N LYS A 154 42.74 -27.59 11.30
CA LYS A 154 41.62 -28.40 10.81
C LYS A 154 40.26 -27.70 10.93
N ALA A 155 40.13 -26.86 11.96
CA ALA A 155 38.96 -26.02 12.20
C ALA A 155 39.32 -24.80 13.06
N VAL A 156 38.47 -23.79 13.02
CA VAL A 156 38.52 -22.61 13.91
C VAL A 156 37.17 -22.46 14.59
N LEU A 157 37.16 -22.44 15.92
CA LEU A 157 35.98 -22.14 16.74
C LEU A 157 36.02 -20.65 17.11
N PHE A 158 35.20 -19.83 16.47
CA PHE A 158 35.10 -18.40 16.76
C PHE A 158 33.92 -18.14 17.70
N PHE A 159 34.21 -17.80 18.95
CA PHE A 159 33.20 -17.45 19.94
C PHE A 159 32.79 -16.00 19.81
N ASP A 160 31.63 -15.78 19.21
CA ASP A 160 31.03 -14.48 18.96
C ASP A 160 30.26 -13.97 20.18
N CYS A 161 30.52 -12.73 20.57
CA CYS A 161 30.01 -12.16 21.82
C CYS A 161 30.00 -10.62 21.69
N PRO A 162 28.90 -9.92 22.03
CA PRO A 162 28.84 -8.46 21.96
C PRO A 162 29.84 -7.79 22.90
N GLU A 163 30.37 -6.63 22.50
CA GLU A 163 31.38 -5.88 23.30
C GLU A 163 30.88 -5.55 24.71
N GLU A 164 29.62 -5.13 24.88
CA GLU A 164 29.07 -4.86 26.21
C GLU A 164 29.08 -6.10 27.14
N GLU A 165 28.80 -7.28 26.60
CA GLU A 165 28.75 -8.53 27.39
C GLU A 165 30.17 -9.02 27.68
N MET A 166 31.08 -8.87 26.72
CA MET A 166 32.50 -9.08 26.93
C MET A 166 33.09 -8.13 28.00
N GLU A 167 32.74 -6.84 27.98
CA GLU A 167 33.18 -5.86 28.97
C GLU A 167 32.64 -6.19 30.36
N LYS A 168 31.34 -6.49 30.50
CA LYS A 168 30.73 -6.97 31.76
C LYS A 168 31.44 -8.21 32.31
N ARG A 169 31.75 -9.19 31.44
CA ARG A 169 32.48 -10.41 31.81
C ARG A 169 33.94 -10.14 32.19
N LEU A 170 34.62 -9.22 31.52
CA LEU A 170 36.01 -8.83 31.83
C LEU A 170 36.11 -8.08 33.16
N LEU A 171 35.21 -7.13 33.43
CA LEU A 171 35.17 -6.39 34.69
C LEU A 171 34.93 -7.34 35.88
N LYS A 172 33.91 -8.19 35.79
CA LYS A 172 33.61 -9.23 36.81
C LYS A 172 34.76 -10.24 36.97
N ARG A 173 35.56 -10.48 35.92
CA ARG A 173 36.77 -11.31 35.99
C ARG A 173 37.94 -10.60 36.64
N GLY A 174 38.13 -9.30 36.42
CA GLY A 174 39.14 -8.49 37.08
C GLY A 174 38.98 -8.53 38.61
N GLU A 175 37.74 -8.36 39.07
CA GLU A 175 37.36 -8.44 40.49
C GLU A 175 37.62 -9.82 41.13
N THR A 176 37.47 -10.91 40.37
CA THR A 176 37.49 -12.29 40.92
C THR A 176 38.79 -13.06 40.69
N SER A 177 39.62 -12.66 39.72
CA SER A 177 40.80 -13.44 39.29
C SER A 177 42.16 -12.79 39.56
N GLY A 178 42.19 -11.55 40.08
CA GLY A 178 43.43 -10.85 40.45
C GLY A 178 44.34 -10.50 39.26
N ARG A 179 43.78 -10.38 38.05
CA ARG A 179 44.53 -10.03 36.84
C ARG A 179 44.81 -8.52 36.77
N SER A 180 46.09 -8.15 36.81
CA SER A 180 46.54 -6.76 36.79
C SER A 180 46.35 -6.05 35.44
N ASP A 181 46.08 -6.79 34.36
CA ASP A 181 45.82 -6.27 33.01
C ASP A 181 44.34 -5.98 32.69
N ASP A 182 43.39 -6.39 33.55
CA ASP A 182 41.94 -6.23 33.33
C ASP A 182 41.41 -4.87 33.87
N ASN A 183 42.01 -3.76 33.44
CA ASN A 183 41.51 -2.39 33.73
C ASN A 183 40.78 -1.79 32.51
N ALA A 184 39.87 -0.84 32.74
CA ALA A 184 38.97 -0.31 31.69
C ALA A 184 39.69 0.31 30.47
N GLU A 185 40.86 0.93 30.65
CA GLU A 185 41.62 1.50 29.53
C GLU A 185 42.31 0.40 28.71
N THR A 186 42.89 -0.60 29.38
CA THR A 186 43.51 -1.77 28.73
C THR A 186 42.45 -2.66 28.06
N ILE A 187 41.26 -2.82 28.64
CA ILE A 187 40.13 -3.54 28.04
C ILE A 187 39.74 -2.93 26.69
N ARG A 188 39.56 -1.60 26.61
CA ARG A 188 39.27 -0.91 25.34
C ARG A 188 40.38 -1.04 24.31
N LYS A 189 41.66 -0.95 24.73
CA LYS A 189 42.80 -1.20 23.83
C LYS A 189 42.78 -2.63 23.29
N ARG A 190 42.46 -3.63 24.12
CA ARG A 190 42.34 -5.04 23.70
C ARG A 190 41.16 -5.29 22.76
N PHE A 191 40.03 -4.62 22.94
CA PHE A 191 38.92 -4.69 21.96
C PHE A 191 39.33 -4.07 20.62
N ARG A 192 39.94 -2.88 20.62
CA ARG A 192 40.45 -2.26 19.38
C ARG A 192 41.44 -3.16 18.65
N THR A 193 42.47 -3.68 19.33
CA THR A 193 43.44 -4.60 18.74
C THR A 193 42.78 -5.88 18.21
N PHE A 194 41.76 -6.40 18.91
CA PHE A 194 40.99 -7.55 18.45
C PHE A 194 40.22 -7.26 17.15
N LEU A 195 39.52 -6.13 17.06
CA LEU A 195 38.78 -5.73 15.86
C LEU A 195 39.70 -5.43 14.68
N GLU A 196 40.80 -4.71 14.90
CA GLU A 196 41.73 -4.30 13.84
C GLU A 196 42.61 -5.44 13.31
N GLN A 197 43.01 -6.39 14.17
CA GLN A 197 44.04 -7.39 13.84
C GLN A 197 43.56 -8.83 13.93
N SER A 198 42.76 -9.18 14.94
CA SER A 198 42.31 -10.57 15.15
C SER A 198 41.01 -10.91 14.43
N LEU A 199 40.14 -9.94 14.12
CA LEU A 199 38.91 -10.19 13.37
C LEU A 199 39.17 -10.58 11.90
N PRO A 200 40.12 -9.98 11.15
CA PRO A 200 40.48 -10.44 9.80
C PRO A 200 40.90 -11.92 9.71
N VAL A 201 41.37 -12.51 10.82
CA VAL A 201 41.70 -13.94 10.91
C VAL A 201 40.43 -14.81 10.82
N LYS A 202 39.30 -14.37 11.41
CA LYS A 202 38.00 -15.03 11.28
C LYS A 202 37.59 -15.11 9.82
N ASP A 203 37.69 -13.99 9.11
CA ASP A 203 37.22 -13.86 7.73
C ASP A 203 38.09 -14.74 6.79
N HIS A 204 39.42 -14.70 6.95
CA HIS A 204 40.35 -15.58 6.20
C HIS A 204 40.03 -17.08 6.34
N TYR A 205 39.71 -17.56 7.54
CA TYR A 205 39.33 -18.96 7.75
C TYR A 205 37.85 -19.24 7.42
N GLY A 206 37.01 -18.21 7.36
CA GLY A 206 35.64 -18.24 6.85
C GLY A 206 35.60 -18.48 5.35
N ASP A 207 36.42 -17.77 4.58
CA ASP A 207 36.59 -17.97 3.13
C ASP A 207 37.04 -19.40 2.80
N ARG A 208 37.91 -19.97 3.65
CA ARG A 208 38.36 -21.37 3.57
C ARG A 208 37.32 -22.39 4.07
N LYS A 209 36.16 -21.95 4.57
CA LYS A 209 35.05 -22.77 5.11
C LYS A 209 35.43 -23.68 6.28
N ILE A 210 36.44 -23.30 7.07
CA ILE A 210 36.86 -24.03 8.28
C ILE A 210 36.66 -23.23 9.58
N CYS A 211 36.15 -21.99 9.49
CA CYS A 211 35.73 -21.21 10.65
C CYS A 211 34.25 -21.43 11.00
N HIS A 212 34.00 -21.88 12.22
CA HIS A 212 32.67 -22.09 12.81
C HIS A 212 32.40 -20.99 13.82
N VAL A 213 31.38 -20.17 13.55
CA VAL A 213 30.98 -19.05 14.40
C VAL A 213 29.95 -19.55 15.41
N ILE A 214 30.26 -19.44 16.71
CA ILE A 214 29.43 -19.95 17.80
C ILE A 214 29.08 -18.78 18.73
N SER A 215 27.78 -18.53 18.93
CA SER A 215 27.34 -17.51 19.88
C SER A 215 27.71 -17.89 21.31
N ALA A 216 28.43 -17.00 22.00
CA ALA A 216 28.82 -17.16 23.40
C ALA A 216 27.91 -16.37 24.37
N ILE A 217 26.76 -15.89 23.90
CA ILE A 217 25.73 -15.24 24.72
C ILE A 217 24.98 -16.25 25.63
N PRO A 218 24.55 -17.45 25.14
CA PRO A 218 23.80 -18.41 25.96
C PRO A 218 24.57 -18.94 27.17
N HIS A 219 23.88 -19.68 28.05
CA HIS A 219 24.52 -20.35 29.18
C HIS A 219 25.67 -21.26 28.70
N PRO A 220 26.83 -21.33 29.40
CA PRO A 220 27.99 -22.06 28.91
C PRO A 220 27.78 -23.55 28.59
N ASP A 221 26.70 -24.20 29.03
CA ASP A 221 26.34 -25.57 28.63
C ASP A 221 25.69 -25.64 27.24
N VAL A 222 24.80 -24.70 26.92
CA VAL A 222 24.15 -24.59 25.61
C VAL A 222 25.18 -24.26 24.52
N VAL A 223 26.11 -23.36 24.84
CA VAL A 223 27.27 -23.06 23.99
C VAL A 223 28.14 -24.30 23.78
N TYR A 224 28.29 -25.14 24.81
CA TYR A 224 29.12 -26.34 24.74
C TYR A 224 28.51 -27.45 23.87
N GLU A 225 27.19 -27.65 23.89
CA GLU A 225 26.55 -28.60 22.97
C GLU A 225 26.73 -28.18 21.49
N SER A 226 26.75 -26.87 21.20
CA SER A 226 27.07 -26.37 19.85
C SER A 226 28.53 -26.66 19.46
N VAL A 227 29.47 -26.46 20.38
CA VAL A 227 30.88 -26.80 20.22
C VAL A 227 31.08 -28.31 19.96
N LYS A 228 30.37 -29.14 20.70
CA LYS A 228 30.41 -30.61 20.61
C LYS A 228 29.95 -31.11 19.24
N GLN A 229 28.89 -30.54 18.67
CA GLN A 229 28.45 -30.84 17.30
C GLN A 229 29.54 -30.55 16.25
N VAL A 230 30.22 -29.41 16.37
CA VAL A 230 31.34 -29.05 15.48
C VAL A 230 32.51 -30.03 15.65
N LEU A 231 32.95 -30.30 16.88
CA LEU A 231 34.05 -31.22 17.15
C LEU A 231 33.77 -32.66 16.69
N ASP A 232 32.53 -33.11 16.82
CA ASP A 232 32.08 -34.42 16.33
C ASP A 232 32.13 -34.51 14.81
N SER A 233 31.74 -33.45 14.09
CA SER A 233 31.81 -33.42 12.62
C SER A 233 33.23 -33.61 12.07
N TYR A 234 34.26 -33.27 12.85
CA TYR A 234 35.67 -33.46 12.49
C TYR A 234 36.26 -34.80 12.93
N ASN A 235 35.48 -35.70 13.56
CA ASN A 235 35.96 -36.93 14.19
C ASN A 235 37.06 -36.65 15.24
N SER A 236 36.80 -35.70 16.14
CA SER A 236 37.73 -35.36 17.23
C SER A 236 37.83 -36.51 18.25
N PRO A 237 39.03 -36.89 18.76
CA PRO A 237 39.19 -38.00 19.69
C PRO A 237 38.40 -37.82 21.00
N LYS A 238 37.43 -38.71 21.25
CA LYS A 238 36.61 -38.73 22.47
C LYS A 238 37.23 -39.63 23.54
N LYS A 239 37.07 -39.27 24.81
CA LYS A 239 37.40 -40.13 25.93
C LYS A 239 36.39 -41.29 26.05
N PRO A 240 36.82 -42.53 26.33
CA PRO A 240 35.92 -43.67 26.47
C PRO A 240 35.02 -43.51 27.70
N THR A 241 33.70 -43.54 27.49
CA THR A 241 32.69 -43.30 28.53
C THR A 241 32.23 -44.63 29.18
N PRO A 242 32.09 -44.71 30.52
CA PRO A 242 31.51 -45.90 31.18
C PRO A 242 30.02 -46.10 30.87
N ALA A 243 29.56 -47.35 30.87
CA ALA A 243 28.18 -47.71 30.53
C ALA A 243 27.14 -47.24 31.56
N ALA A 244 25.94 -46.91 31.08
CA ALA A 244 24.86 -46.30 31.86
C ALA A 244 24.11 -47.25 32.80
N VAL A 245 23.49 -46.69 33.83
CA VAL A 245 22.50 -47.33 34.72
C VAL A 245 21.22 -46.48 34.73
N PRO A 246 20.01 -47.07 34.66
CA PRO A 246 18.78 -46.30 34.41
C PRO A 246 18.03 -45.83 35.67
N ALA A 247 17.16 -44.84 35.43
CA ALA A 247 15.97 -44.45 36.20
C ALA A 247 16.13 -43.60 37.49
N SER A 248 15.80 -42.32 37.36
CA SER A 248 14.73 -41.69 38.17
C SER A 248 14.14 -40.50 37.39
N LYS A 249 12.80 -40.33 37.40
CA LYS A 249 12.16 -39.10 36.90
C LYS A 249 12.32 -38.01 37.97
N PRO A 250 12.95 -36.85 37.68
CA PRO A 250 12.94 -35.71 38.58
C PRO A 250 11.58 -34.98 38.52
N ALA A 251 11.22 -34.31 39.61
CA ALA A 251 10.01 -33.49 39.69
C ALA A 251 10.10 -32.24 38.80
N GLN A 252 8.95 -31.74 38.36
CA GLN A 252 8.83 -30.48 37.64
C GLN A 252 8.78 -29.31 38.64
N ASP A 253 9.72 -28.37 38.48
CA ASP A 253 9.66 -26.97 38.93
C ASP A 253 10.64 -26.19 38.00
N ALA A 254 10.24 -25.80 36.79
CA ALA A 254 9.36 -24.66 36.46
C ALA A 254 10.07 -23.29 36.41
N THR A 255 11.11 -23.16 35.59
CA THR A 255 11.15 -21.99 34.70
C THR A 255 10.13 -22.23 33.59
N GLU A 256 8.96 -21.59 33.67
CA GLU A 256 7.89 -21.74 32.68
C GLU A 256 8.33 -21.22 31.29
N GLU A 257 8.89 -22.12 30.49
CA GLU A 257 9.18 -21.86 29.08
C GLU A 257 7.86 -21.60 28.36
N ILE A 258 7.73 -20.41 27.77
CA ILE A 258 6.48 -19.93 27.21
C ILE A 258 6.29 -20.60 25.85
N THR A 259 5.62 -21.75 25.81
CA THR A 259 5.37 -22.50 24.58
C THR A 259 3.88 -22.54 24.26
N LEU A 260 3.52 -22.13 23.05
CA LEU A 260 2.21 -22.43 22.48
C LEU A 260 2.13 -23.91 22.09
N PRO A 261 0.93 -24.53 22.07
CA PRO A 261 0.78 -25.91 21.60
C PRO A 261 1.23 -26.03 20.13
N PRO A 262 1.82 -27.18 19.75
CA PRO A 262 2.33 -27.37 18.40
C PRO A 262 1.22 -27.30 17.36
N VAL A 263 1.46 -26.53 16.30
CA VAL A 263 0.51 -26.35 15.20
C VAL A 263 0.58 -27.55 14.24
N GLU A 264 -0.51 -28.31 14.14
CA GLU A 264 -0.68 -29.38 13.16
C GLU A 264 -0.84 -28.82 11.73
N GLY A 265 -0.30 -29.54 10.75
CA GLY A 265 -0.29 -29.15 9.34
C GLY A 265 1.09 -28.71 8.81
N SER A 266 1.17 -28.67 7.49
CA SER A 266 2.33 -28.26 6.69
C SER A 266 1.88 -27.33 5.56
N LEU A 267 2.78 -26.50 5.06
CA LEU A 267 2.49 -25.60 3.93
C LEU A 267 2.60 -26.36 2.59
N PRO A 268 1.98 -25.86 1.51
CA PRO A 268 2.19 -26.36 0.17
C PRO A 268 3.67 -26.30 -0.24
N GLU A 269 4.16 -27.31 -0.95
CA GLU A 269 5.56 -27.36 -1.43
C GLU A 269 5.88 -26.21 -2.42
N ASP A 270 4.85 -25.65 -3.08
CA ASP A 270 4.98 -24.51 -4.00
C ASP A 270 4.84 -23.14 -3.32
N ALA A 271 4.75 -23.09 -1.99
CA ALA A 271 4.67 -21.84 -1.25
C ALA A 271 5.97 -21.03 -1.33
N GLN A 272 5.85 -19.71 -1.22
CA GLN A 272 6.95 -18.76 -1.37
C GLN A 272 6.94 -17.76 -0.22
N ILE A 273 8.11 -17.49 0.35
CA ILE A 273 8.26 -16.62 1.52
C ILE A 273 9.23 -15.49 1.19
N ILE A 274 8.80 -14.26 1.48
CA ILE A 274 9.62 -13.06 1.40
C ILE A 274 9.67 -12.41 2.79
N PHE A 275 10.88 -12.16 3.30
CA PHE A 275 11.07 -11.39 4.52
C PHE A 275 11.13 -9.89 4.20
N VAL A 276 10.46 -9.08 5.01
CA VAL A 276 10.46 -7.62 4.91
C VAL A 276 11.21 -7.06 6.12
N LEU A 277 12.42 -6.55 5.87
CA LEU A 277 13.38 -6.09 6.87
C LEU A 277 13.69 -4.59 6.72
N GLY A 278 14.31 -4.01 7.74
CA GLY A 278 14.61 -2.57 7.83
C GLY A 278 14.31 -2.00 9.22
N GLY A 279 14.83 -0.82 9.54
CA GLY A 279 14.76 -0.25 10.89
C GLY A 279 13.35 0.09 11.38
N PRO A 280 13.13 0.28 12.69
CA PRO A 280 11.85 0.80 13.18
C PRO A 280 11.63 2.20 12.56
N GLY A 281 10.45 2.46 11.98
CA GLY A 281 10.19 3.71 11.25
C GLY A 281 10.57 3.72 9.76
N SER A 282 11.23 2.68 9.24
CA SER A 282 11.66 2.62 7.82
C SER A 282 10.54 2.45 6.77
N GLY A 283 9.26 2.44 7.16
CA GLY A 283 8.13 2.37 6.23
C GLY A 283 7.67 0.97 5.80
N LYS A 284 8.27 -0.12 6.31
CA LYS A 284 7.91 -1.53 6.00
C LYS A 284 6.40 -1.77 5.89
N GLY A 285 5.63 -1.53 6.96
CA GLY A 285 4.19 -1.76 6.97
C GLY A 285 3.40 -0.94 5.93
N THR A 286 3.86 0.26 5.57
CA THR A 286 3.28 1.06 4.48
C THR A 286 3.52 0.38 3.13
N GLN A 287 4.74 -0.12 2.90
CA GLN A 287 5.08 -0.83 1.68
C GLN A 287 4.37 -2.20 1.62
N CYS A 288 4.28 -2.94 2.73
CA CYS A 288 3.47 -4.17 2.81
C CYS A 288 2.00 -3.91 2.41
N ALA A 289 1.39 -2.81 2.87
CA ALA A 289 0.03 -2.42 2.48
C ALA A 289 -0.08 -2.18 0.96
N GLN A 290 0.87 -1.47 0.36
CA GLN A 290 0.89 -1.26 -1.10
C GLN A 290 1.16 -2.55 -1.89
N ILE A 291 1.98 -3.48 -1.36
CA ILE A 291 2.19 -4.78 -2.01
C ILE A 291 0.91 -5.63 -1.95
N LEU A 292 0.18 -5.62 -0.82
CA LEU A 292 -1.14 -6.26 -0.66
C LEU A 292 -2.19 -5.71 -1.64
N GLU A 293 -2.04 -4.47 -2.12
CA GLU A 293 -2.93 -3.88 -3.14
C GLU A 293 -2.69 -4.51 -4.53
N GLU A 294 -1.44 -4.72 -4.96
CA GLU A 294 -1.11 -5.16 -6.34
C GLU A 294 -0.78 -6.67 -6.49
N TYR A 295 -0.36 -7.35 -5.41
CA TYR A 295 0.10 -8.75 -5.44
C TYR A 295 -0.81 -9.68 -4.63
N ASP A 296 -0.93 -10.94 -5.06
CA ASP A 296 -1.71 -11.98 -4.38
C ASP A 296 -0.86 -12.61 -3.27
N CYS A 297 -0.82 -11.93 -2.13
CA CYS A 297 0.07 -12.26 -1.02
C CYS A 297 -0.61 -12.16 0.34
N VAL A 298 -0.27 -13.08 1.24
CA VAL A 298 -0.65 -13.02 2.66
C VAL A 298 0.44 -12.27 3.41
N HIS A 299 0.10 -11.12 3.99
CA HIS A 299 1.01 -10.36 4.85
C HIS A 299 0.84 -10.77 6.31
N LEU A 300 1.94 -11.18 6.93
CA LEU A 300 2.02 -11.58 8.34
C LEU A 300 3.05 -10.70 9.07
N SER A 301 2.56 -9.75 9.85
CA SER A 301 3.40 -8.96 10.76
C SER A 301 3.56 -9.73 12.07
N ALA A 302 4.78 -10.19 12.37
CA ALA A 302 5.07 -10.88 13.63
C ALA A 302 4.72 -10.00 14.85
N GLY A 303 4.87 -8.67 14.71
CA GLY A 303 4.49 -7.71 15.74
C GLY A 303 2.97 -7.60 15.94
N ASP A 304 2.15 -7.77 14.91
CA ASP A 304 0.69 -7.70 15.03
C ASP A 304 0.09 -9.01 15.51
N LEU A 305 0.67 -10.16 15.13
CA LEU A 305 0.33 -11.47 15.72
C LEU A 305 0.59 -11.47 17.24
N LEU A 306 1.74 -10.93 17.67
CA LEU A 306 2.04 -10.77 19.10
C LEU A 306 1.08 -9.80 19.81
N ARG A 307 0.70 -8.67 19.19
CA ARG A 307 -0.31 -7.75 19.74
C ARG A 307 -1.71 -8.38 19.82
N ALA A 308 -2.09 -9.22 18.87
CA ALA A 308 -3.34 -9.98 18.90
C ALA A 308 -3.33 -11.00 20.05
N GLU A 309 -2.20 -11.68 20.26
CA GLU A 309 -2.03 -12.61 21.39
C GLU A 309 -2.01 -11.89 22.75
N VAL A 310 -1.43 -10.70 22.86
CA VAL A 310 -1.59 -9.84 24.05
C VAL A 310 -3.05 -9.50 24.31
N LYS A 311 -3.79 -9.07 23.26
CA LYS A 311 -5.22 -8.73 23.36
C LYS A 311 -6.12 -9.92 23.69
N SER A 312 -5.70 -11.16 23.41
CA SER A 312 -6.45 -12.37 23.79
C SER A 312 -6.53 -12.55 25.32
N GLY A 313 -5.63 -11.88 26.07
CA GLY A 313 -5.54 -11.98 27.52
C GLY A 313 -4.96 -13.30 28.02
N SER A 314 -4.42 -14.14 27.12
CA SER A 314 -3.84 -15.44 27.47
C SER A 314 -2.62 -15.31 28.39
N VAL A 315 -2.25 -16.41 29.04
CA VAL A 315 -1.04 -16.47 29.89
C VAL A 315 0.23 -16.19 29.08
N VAL A 316 0.25 -16.58 27.80
CA VAL A 316 1.30 -16.27 26.84
C VAL A 316 1.28 -14.78 26.48
N GLY A 317 0.09 -14.24 26.18
CA GLY A 317 -0.12 -12.84 25.84
C GLY A 317 0.38 -11.87 26.90
N LYS A 318 0.06 -12.10 28.18
CA LYS A 318 0.51 -11.25 29.30
C LYS A 318 2.04 -11.21 29.43
N LYS A 319 2.72 -12.35 29.27
CA LYS A 319 4.19 -12.40 29.29
C LYS A 319 4.81 -11.76 28.05
N CYS A 320 4.14 -11.86 26.89
CA CYS A 320 4.55 -11.12 25.68
C CYS A 320 4.41 -9.60 25.88
N GLU A 321 3.36 -9.13 26.55
CA GLU A 321 3.13 -7.71 26.86
C GLU A 321 4.28 -7.14 27.69
N GLU A 322 4.71 -7.84 28.74
CA GLU A 322 5.85 -7.43 29.57
C GLU A 322 7.15 -7.32 28.77
N LEU A 323 7.49 -8.34 27.98
CA LEU A 323 8.69 -8.35 27.13
C LEU A 323 8.66 -7.24 26.08
N MET A 324 7.50 -7.01 25.44
CA MET A 324 7.32 -5.96 24.43
C MET A 324 7.43 -4.56 25.06
N ARG A 325 6.86 -4.34 26.24
CA ARG A 325 6.98 -3.08 27.00
C ARG A 325 8.43 -2.79 27.41
N GLU A 326 9.20 -3.81 27.76
CA GLU A 326 10.63 -3.70 28.08
C GLU A 326 11.54 -3.53 26.85
N GLY A 327 11.00 -3.63 25.63
CA GLY A 327 11.77 -3.58 24.39
C GLY A 327 12.58 -4.83 24.09
N LYS A 328 12.32 -5.95 24.78
CA LYS A 328 12.98 -7.24 24.59
C LYS A 328 12.35 -8.03 23.43
N LEU A 329 13.09 -8.98 22.89
CA LEU A 329 12.55 -9.95 21.93
C LEU A 329 11.66 -10.95 22.65
N VAL A 330 10.48 -11.23 22.08
CA VAL A 330 9.63 -12.35 22.49
C VAL A 330 10.29 -13.65 22.04
N PRO A 331 10.24 -14.75 22.82
CA PRO A 331 10.86 -16.02 22.47
C PRO A 331 10.51 -16.50 21.06
N PHE A 332 11.51 -17.07 20.38
CA PHE A 332 11.39 -17.59 19.03
C PHE A 332 10.28 -18.64 18.92
N ALA A 333 10.19 -19.58 19.87
CA ALA A 333 9.16 -20.63 19.87
C ALA A 333 7.71 -20.10 19.89
N VAL A 334 7.45 -18.95 20.53
CA VAL A 334 6.13 -18.30 20.49
C VAL A 334 5.90 -17.68 19.10
N THR A 335 6.88 -16.91 18.62
CA THR A 335 6.78 -16.18 17.35
C THR A 335 6.65 -17.15 16.16
N LEU A 336 7.40 -18.25 16.16
CA LEU A 336 7.34 -19.31 15.15
C LEU A 336 5.99 -20.03 15.16
N ASN A 337 5.45 -20.38 16.33
CA ASN A 337 4.12 -21.01 16.39
C ASN A 337 3.01 -20.06 15.92
N LEU A 338 3.06 -18.77 16.30
CA LEU A 338 2.09 -17.77 15.82
C LEU A 338 2.19 -17.57 14.30
N LEU A 339 3.39 -17.48 13.74
CA LEU A 339 3.60 -17.40 12.29
C LEU A 339 3.12 -18.68 11.59
N LYS A 340 3.54 -19.87 12.04
CA LYS A 340 3.14 -21.15 11.45
C LYS A 340 1.61 -21.32 11.46
N LYS A 341 0.96 -20.98 12.58
CA LYS A 341 -0.50 -20.98 12.71
C LYS A 341 -1.15 -20.05 11.69
N ALA A 342 -0.74 -18.78 11.64
CA ALA A 342 -1.31 -17.80 10.73
C ALA A 342 -1.08 -18.15 9.25
N MET A 343 0.08 -18.74 8.91
CA MET A 343 0.37 -19.22 7.55
C MET A 343 -0.57 -20.37 7.15
N ILE A 344 -0.76 -21.36 8.02
CA ILE A 344 -1.66 -22.50 7.76
C ILE A 344 -3.13 -22.05 7.71
N GLU A 345 -3.58 -21.23 8.65
CA GLU A 345 -4.96 -20.72 8.70
C GLU A 345 -5.31 -19.84 7.50
N SER A 346 -4.33 -19.15 6.91
CA SER A 346 -4.55 -18.31 5.72
C SER A 346 -4.82 -19.10 4.42
N GLY A 347 -4.35 -20.34 4.33
CA GLY A 347 -4.38 -21.13 3.09
C GLY A 347 -3.59 -20.55 1.90
N GLY A 348 -2.77 -19.51 2.12
CA GLY A 348 -2.04 -18.81 1.06
C GLY A 348 -0.84 -19.57 0.51
N LYS A 349 -0.35 -19.11 -0.65
CA LYS A 349 0.87 -19.63 -1.30
C LYS A 349 2.02 -18.65 -1.38
N PHE A 350 1.80 -17.36 -1.14
CA PHE A 350 2.84 -16.35 -1.17
C PHE A 350 2.75 -15.48 0.07
N PHE A 351 3.83 -15.40 0.83
CA PHE A 351 3.86 -14.83 2.18
C PHE A 351 4.85 -13.68 2.27
N LEU A 352 4.36 -12.52 2.71
CA LEU A 352 5.19 -11.39 3.13
C LEU A 352 5.26 -11.37 4.65
N ILE A 353 6.45 -11.51 5.23
CA ILE A 353 6.62 -11.53 6.69
C ILE A 353 7.36 -10.25 7.13
N ASP A 354 6.67 -9.33 7.82
CA ASP A 354 7.25 -8.10 8.40
C ASP A 354 7.65 -8.33 9.87
N GLY A 355 8.77 -7.73 10.25
CA GLY A 355 9.26 -7.69 11.62
C GLY A 355 9.85 -9.01 12.11
N PHE A 356 10.15 -9.93 11.20
CA PHE A 356 10.78 -11.22 11.43
C PHE A 356 11.51 -11.67 10.14
N PRO A 357 12.64 -12.40 10.21
CA PRO A 357 13.42 -12.74 11.41
C PRO A 357 14.21 -11.54 11.92
N ARG A 358 14.56 -11.54 13.21
CA ARG A 358 15.28 -10.42 13.87
C ARG A 358 16.71 -10.74 14.27
N ALA A 359 17.09 -12.00 14.17
CA ALA A 359 18.43 -12.54 14.39
C ALA A 359 18.66 -13.71 13.43
N LEU A 360 19.92 -14.06 13.16
CA LEU A 360 20.28 -15.05 12.13
C LEU A 360 19.81 -16.46 12.48
N ASP A 361 19.92 -16.84 13.76
CA ASP A 361 19.43 -18.12 14.30
C ASP A 361 17.92 -18.33 14.08
N GLN A 362 17.13 -17.26 14.17
CA GLN A 362 15.69 -17.28 13.87
C GLN A 362 15.42 -17.51 12.39
N ALA A 363 16.30 -17.01 11.51
CA ALA A 363 16.18 -17.19 10.08
C ALA A 363 16.49 -18.64 9.69
N GLU A 364 17.62 -19.17 10.16
CA GLU A 364 18.05 -20.55 9.93
C GLU A 364 17.03 -21.57 10.47
N GLN A 365 16.56 -21.39 11.71
CA GLN A 365 15.55 -22.27 12.31
C GLN A 365 14.19 -22.18 11.63
N PHE A 366 13.83 -21.01 11.07
CA PHE A 366 12.61 -20.88 10.27
C PHE A 366 12.74 -21.62 8.94
N GLU A 367 13.86 -21.44 8.23
CA GLU A 367 14.11 -22.15 6.96
C GLU A 367 14.16 -23.67 7.15
N SER A 368 14.70 -24.16 8.29
CA SER A 368 14.76 -25.59 8.60
C SER A 368 13.44 -26.21 9.08
N SER A 369 12.57 -25.41 9.72
CA SER A 369 11.35 -25.91 10.38
C SER A 369 10.06 -25.65 9.60
N ILE A 370 10.09 -24.71 8.66
CA ILE A 370 8.95 -24.33 7.82
C ILE A 370 9.33 -24.53 6.35
N MET A 371 10.09 -23.60 5.75
CA MET A 371 10.69 -23.75 4.41
C MET A 371 11.66 -22.58 4.11
N PRO A 372 12.58 -22.74 3.13
CA PRO A 372 13.50 -21.69 2.73
C PRO A 372 12.83 -20.40 2.23
N CYS A 373 13.44 -19.26 2.54
CA CYS A 373 13.07 -17.94 2.04
C CYS A 373 13.47 -17.78 0.57
N LYS A 374 12.59 -17.17 -0.22
CA LYS A 374 12.83 -16.85 -1.64
C LYS A 374 13.62 -15.56 -1.82
N ALA A 375 13.27 -14.50 -1.08
CA ALA A 375 13.93 -13.19 -1.17
C ALA A 375 13.72 -12.34 0.10
N VAL A 376 14.57 -11.33 0.28
CA VAL A 376 14.47 -10.37 1.39
C VAL A 376 14.39 -8.95 0.84
N LEU A 377 13.33 -8.22 1.17
CA LEU A 377 13.19 -6.80 0.89
C LEU A 377 13.72 -6.01 2.09
N PHE A 378 14.84 -5.29 1.94
CA PHE A 378 15.43 -4.49 3.00
C PHE A 378 15.22 -3.00 2.74
N PHE A 379 14.38 -2.37 3.57
CA PHE A 379 14.10 -0.93 3.53
C PHE A 379 15.15 -0.15 4.31
N ASP A 380 16.10 0.42 3.58
CA ASP A 380 17.19 1.24 4.09
C ASP A 380 16.76 2.69 4.30
N CYS A 381 17.02 3.23 5.48
CA CYS A 381 16.59 4.57 5.88
C CYS A 381 17.59 5.13 6.91
N PRO A 382 18.03 6.39 6.80
CA PRO A 382 18.88 7.03 7.80
C PRO A 382 18.21 7.11 9.17
N GLU A 383 19.01 7.00 10.24
CA GLU A 383 18.54 7.03 11.63
C GLU A 383 17.73 8.29 11.95
N GLU A 384 18.19 9.46 11.52
CA GLU A 384 17.49 10.74 11.71
C GLU A 384 16.07 10.76 11.12
N GLU A 385 15.86 10.15 9.94
CA GLU A 385 14.55 10.07 9.30
C GLU A 385 13.66 9.04 9.98
N MET A 386 14.24 7.93 10.44
CA MET A 386 13.52 6.93 11.23
C MET A 386 13.06 7.48 12.59
N GLU A 387 13.91 8.23 13.31
CA GLU A 387 13.53 8.90 14.57
C GLU A 387 12.39 9.91 14.35
N LYS A 388 12.48 10.81 13.35
CA LYS A 388 11.41 11.76 13.00
C LYS A 388 10.07 11.05 12.72
N ARG A 389 10.11 9.95 11.96
CA ARG A 389 8.92 9.15 11.61
C ARG A 389 8.32 8.43 12.83
N LEU A 390 9.14 7.96 13.76
CA LEU A 390 8.65 7.30 14.98
C LEU A 390 8.03 8.28 15.98
N LEU A 391 8.62 9.47 16.17
CA LEU A 391 8.06 10.51 17.04
C LEU A 391 6.65 10.93 16.58
N LYS A 392 6.51 11.28 15.29
CA LYS A 392 5.21 11.63 14.68
C LYS A 392 4.18 10.49 14.72
N ARG A 393 4.64 9.24 14.78
CA ARG A 393 3.78 8.04 14.94
C ARG A 393 3.28 7.87 16.37
N GLY A 394 4.11 8.16 17.38
CA GLY A 394 3.71 8.11 18.78
C GLY A 394 2.53 9.06 19.07
N GLU A 395 2.59 10.27 18.50
CA GLU A 395 1.53 11.29 18.62
C GLU A 395 0.20 10.88 17.97
N THR A 396 0.22 10.05 16.92
CA THR A 396 -0.94 9.78 16.06
C THR A 396 -1.56 8.39 16.20
N SER A 397 -0.82 7.41 16.73
CA SER A 397 -1.23 5.99 16.68
C SER A 397 -1.55 5.32 18.02
N GLY A 398 -1.45 6.05 19.14
CA GLY A 398 -1.87 5.57 20.48
C GLY A 398 -1.07 4.36 21.01
N ARG A 399 0.16 4.14 20.52
CA ARG A 399 1.03 3.03 20.92
C ARG A 399 1.74 3.31 22.23
N SER A 400 1.61 2.41 23.20
CA SER A 400 2.22 2.52 24.54
C SER A 400 3.71 2.16 24.57
N ASP A 401 4.26 1.55 23.52
CA ASP A 401 5.68 1.17 23.41
C ASP A 401 6.59 2.21 22.71
N ASP A 402 6.02 3.22 22.05
CA ASP A 402 6.77 4.21 21.26
C ASP A 402 7.23 5.42 22.09
N ASN A 403 8.07 5.18 23.10
CA ASN A 403 8.78 6.23 23.86
C ASN A 403 10.26 6.38 23.41
N ALA A 404 10.87 7.54 23.65
CA ALA A 404 12.22 7.86 23.15
C ALA A 404 13.34 6.90 23.61
N GLU A 405 13.23 6.32 24.81
CA GLU A 405 14.23 5.36 25.32
C GLU A 405 14.04 3.98 24.67
N THR A 406 12.80 3.52 24.53
CA THR A 406 12.45 2.28 23.82
C THR A 406 12.76 2.38 22.33
N ILE A 407 12.56 3.54 21.70
CA ILE A 407 12.93 3.80 20.29
C ILE A 407 14.44 3.56 20.08
N ARG A 408 15.30 4.15 20.92
CA ARG A 408 16.76 3.94 20.86
C ARG A 408 17.17 2.49 21.11
N LYS A 409 16.52 1.79 22.05
CA LYS A 409 16.74 0.35 22.27
C LYS A 409 16.37 -0.46 21.03
N ARG A 410 15.23 -0.17 20.38
CA ARG A 410 14.80 -0.84 19.13
C ARG A 410 15.75 -0.58 17.96
N PHE A 411 16.32 0.62 17.84
CA PHE A 411 17.39 0.89 16.86
C PHE A 411 18.64 0.06 17.15
N ARG A 412 19.11 0.05 18.41
CA ARG A 412 20.28 -0.76 18.79
C ARG A 412 20.08 -2.24 18.50
N THR A 413 18.96 -2.84 18.92
CA THR A 413 18.63 -4.25 18.62
C THR A 413 18.57 -4.51 17.11
N PHE A 414 18.03 -3.57 16.32
CA PHE A 414 18.01 -3.69 14.87
C PHE A 414 19.42 -3.68 14.26
N LEU A 415 20.29 -2.77 14.69
CA LEU A 415 21.68 -2.68 14.21
C LEU A 415 22.52 -3.91 14.62
N GLU A 416 22.38 -4.38 15.86
CA GLU A 416 23.19 -5.48 16.41
C GLU A 416 22.73 -6.87 15.95
N GLN A 417 21.42 -7.08 15.77
CA GLN A 417 20.85 -8.43 15.57
C GLN A 417 20.17 -8.59 14.22
N SER A 418 19.50 -7.55 13.69
CA SER A 418 18.73 -7.63 12.44
C SER A 418 19.51 -7.21 11.19
N LEU A 419 20.56 -6.37 11.29
CA LEU A 419 21.45 -6.09 10.15
C LEU A 419 22.25 -7.34 9.70
N PRO A 420 22.82 -8.17 10.59
CA PRO A 420 23.50 -9.41 10.19
C PRO A 420 22.62 -10.36 9.36
N VAL A 421 21.30 -10.35 9.58
CA VAL A 421 20.32 -11.09 8.75
C VAL A 421 20.33 -10.56 7.31
N LYS A 422 20.25 -9.24 7.13
CA LYS A 422 20.32 -8.61 5.80
C LYS A 422 21.65 -8.93 5.11
N ASP A 423 22.78 -8.81 5.80
CA ASP A 423 24.09 -9.10 5.20
C ASP A 423 24.27 -10.59 4.85
N HIS A 424 23.75 -11.51 5.65
CA HIS A 424 23.68 -12.93 5.31
C HIS A 424 22.89 -13.19 4.02
N TYR A 425 21.66 -12.68 3.90
CA TYR A 425 20.86 -12.86 2.68
C TYR A 425 21.41 -12.10 1.47
N LEU A 426 22.16 -11.01 1.69
CA LEU A 426 22.88 -10.28 0.64
C LEU A 426 24.04 -11.12 0.08
N GLY A 427 24.84 -11.75 0.94
CA GLY A 427 25.90 -12.67 0.53
C GLY A 427 25.40 -13.89 -0.26
N HIS A 428 24.16 -14.32 0.00
CA HIS A 428 23.49 -15.39 -0.74
C HIS A 428 22.72 -14.91 -2.00
N GLY A 429 22.81 -13.62 -2.35
CA GLY A 429 22.13 -13.05 -3.53
C GLY A 429 20.60 -12.97 -3.42
N LYS A 430 20.04 -13.16 -2.22
CA LYS A 430 18.58 -13.13 -1.94
C LYS A 430 18.08 -11.79 -1.40
N CYS A 431 18.96 -10.86 -0.98
CA CYS A 431 18.56 -9.57 -0.41
C CYS A 431 18.54 -8.44 -1.45
N HIS A 432 17.47 -7.66 -1.45
CA HIS A 432 17.27 -6.46 -2.25
C HIS A 432 17.20 -5.23 -1.34
N ILE A 433 18.18 -4.35 -1.45
CA ILE A 433 18.26 -3.10 -0.69
C ILE A 433 17.45 -2.01 -1.42
N ILE A 434 16.52 -1.37 -0.71
CA ILE A 434 15.58 -0.38 -1.24
C ILE A 434 15.64 0.86 -0.35
N SER A 435 15.93 2.03 -0.92
CA SER A 435 15.91 3.29 -0.16
C SER A 435 14.48 3.68 0.20
N ALA A 436 14.24 3.94 1.48
CA ALA A 436 12.95 4.36 2.04
C ALA A 436 12.90 5.85 2.40
N VAL A 437 13.88 6.64 1.95
CA VAL A 437 13.90 8.11 2.06
C VAL A 437 12.86 8.78 1.14
N PRO A 438 12.70 8.37 -0.15
CA PRO A 438 11.76 9.01 -1.08
C PRO A 438 10.28 8.89 -0.68
N HIS A 439 9.39 9.51 -1.46
CA HIS A 439 7.96 9.43 -1.21
C HIS A 439 7.45 7.97 -1.33
N PRO A 440 6.53 7.47 -0.49
CA PRO A 440 6.16 6.05 -0.47
C PRO A 440 5.73 5.45 -1.82
N LYS A 441 5.14 6.25 -2.71
CA LYS A 441 4.81 5.82 -4.08
C LYS A 441 6.05 5.55 -4.94
N GLU A 442 7.10 6.36 -4.82
CA GLU A 442 8.36 6.18 -5.56
C GLU A 442 9.14 4.97 -5.04
N VAL A 443 9.14 4.76 -3.72
CA VAL A 443 9.69 3.56 -3.08
C VAL A 443 8.97 2.31 -3.58
N PHE A 444 7.64 2.39 -3.77
CA PHE A 444 6.84 1.27 -4.24
C PHE A 444 7.13 0.86 -5.69
N GLU A 445 7.42 1.79 -6.61
CA GLU A 445 7.85 1.46 -7.99
C GLU A 445 9.17 0.66 -8.01
N VAL A 446 10.08 0.92 -7.07
CA VAL A 446 11.31 0.12 -6.89
C VAL A 446 10.98 -1.27 -6.34
N VAL A 447 10.10 -1.37 -5.35
CA VAL A 447 9.61 -2.66 -4.79
C VAL A 447 8.95 -3.51 -5.88
N LYS A 448 8.07 -2.91 -6.68
CA LYS A 448 7.39 -3.52 -7.83
C LYS A 448 8.40 -4.10 -8.84
N THR A 449 9.42 -3.33 -9.18
CA THR A 449 10.52 -3.79 -10.06
C THR A 449 11.27 -5.01 -9.49
N VAL A 450 11.35 -5.15 -8.16
CA VAL A 450 11.96 -6.32 -7.51
C VAL A 450 11.00 -7.51 -7.49
N LEU A 451 9.75 -7.32 -7.08
CA LEU A 451 8.74 -8.39 -7.02
C LEU A 451 8.42 -8.99 -8.39
N ASP A 452 8.40 -8.16 -9.44
CA ASP A 452 8.22 -8.60 -10.82
C ASP A 452 9.35 -9.53 -11.28
N LYS A 453 10.61 -9.18 -10.98
CA LYS A 453 11.77 -10.03 -11.27
C LYS A 453 11.77 -11.34 -10.50
N LEU A 454 11.16 -11.36 -9.31
CA LEU A 454 11.00 -12.57 -8.51
C LEU A 454 9.87 -13.47 -9.02
N ASN A 455 9.12 -13.09 -10.07
CA ASN A 455 7.87 -13.73 -10.45
C ASN A 455 6.93 -13.87 -9.22
N ALA A 456 6.82 -12.81 -8.42
CA ALA A 456 5.78 -12.75 -7.42
C ALA A 456 4.42 -12.91 -8.14
N PRO A 457 3.47 -13.66 -7.57
CA PRO A 457 2.11 -13.67 -8.08
C PRO A 457 1.57 -12.27 -7.87
N LYS A 458 1.59 -11.49 -8.95
CA LYS A 458 0.68 -10.36 -9.11
C LYS A 458 -0.74 -10.89 -8.89
N LYS A 459 -1.69 -9.99 -8.68
CA LYS A 459 -3.09 -10.33 -8.94
C LYS A 459 -3.31 -10.46 -10.46
N SER A 460 -2.73 -11.51 -11.06
CA SER A 460 -2.91 -11.98 -12.44
C SER A 460 -3.67 -13.32 -12.41
N ASP A 461 -4.94 -13.35 -11.99
CA ASP A 461 -5.93 -12.31 -12.23
C ASP A 461 -6.70 -11.96 -10.95
N GLU A 462 -6.45 -10.77 -10.40
CA GLU A 462 -7.62 -9.92 -10.26
C GLU A 462 -8.15 -9.75 -11.67
N ILE A 463 -9.39 -10.15 -11.77
CA ILE A 463 -10.38 -9.87 -12.79
C ILE A 463 -10.46 -8.33 -12.97
N THR A 464 -9.38 -7.72 -13.45
CA THR A 464 -9.31 -6.28 -13.70
C THR A 464 -9.93 -6.05 -15.05
N LEU A 465 -11.17 -5.57 -15.03
CA LEU A 465 -11.70 -4.86 -16.18
C LEU A 465 -10.74 -3.72 -16.51
N PRO A 466 -10.51 -3.40 -17.80
CA PRO A 466 -9.61 -2.32 -18.19
C PRO A 466 -10.01 -1.02 -17.49
N PRO A 467 -9.02 -0.20 -17.06
CA PRO A 467 -9.29 0.98 -16.24
C PRO A 467 -10.29 1.89 -16.95
N VAL A 468 -11.39 2.20 -16.26
CA VAL A 468 -12.46 3.02 -16.83
C VAL A 468 -11.97 4.46 -16.93
N GLU A 469 -11.83 4.96 -18.16
CA GLU A 469 -11.55 6.37 -18.42
C GLU A 469 -12.75 7.25 -18.05
N GLY A 470 -12.47 8.47 -17.58
CA GLY A 470 -13.47 9.40 -17.08
C GLY A 470 -13.49 9.56 -15.56
N SER A 471 -14.05 10.69 -15.14
CA SER A 471 -14.30 11.10 -13.76
C SER A 471 -15.77 11.46 -13.59
N LEU A 472 -16.29 11.34 -12.36
CA LEU A 472 -17.64 11.81 -12.05
C LEU A 472 -17.66 13.35 -11.93
N PRO A 473 -18.84 13.98 -12.11
CA PRO A 473 -19.01 15.41 -11.80
C PRO A 473 -18.64 15.72 -10.35
N GLU A 474 -18.02 16.88 -10.10
CA GLU A 474 -17.65 17.31 -8.73
C GLU A 474 -18.87 17.48 -7.81
N ASP A 475 -20.06 17.73 -8.38
CA ASP A 475 -21.32 17.85 -7.65
C ASP A 475 -22.06 16.52 -7.42
N ALA A 476 -21.46 15.39 -7.81
CA ALA A 476 -22.04 14.07 -7.60
C ALA A 476 -22.12 13.70 -6.10
N GLN A 477 -23.12 12.89 -5.75
CA GLN A 477 -23.41 12.50 -4.37
C GLN A 477 -23.56 11.00 -4.27
N ILE A 478 -22.89 10.40 -3.28
CA ILE A 478 -22.88 8.94 -3.08
C ILE A 478 -23.43 8.62 -1.70
N ILE A 479 -24.40 7.70 -1.66
CA ILE A 479 -24.95 7.13 -0.44
C ILE A 479 -24.74 5.61 -0.47
N PHE A 480 -24.07 5.08 0.56
CA PHE A 480 -23.95 3.64 0.74
C PHE A 480 -25.18 3.07 1.47
N VAL A 481 -25.64 1.91 1.03
CA VAL A 481 -26.77 1.18 1.61
C VAL A 481 -26.25 -0.11 2.23
N LEU A 482 -26.16 -0.14 3.56
CA LEU A 482 -25.56 -1.21 4.37
C LEU A 482 -26.58 -1.90 5.28
N GLY A 483 -26.19 -3.04 5.85
CA GLY A 483 -27.04 -3.89 6.69
C GLY A 483 -26.92 -5.37 6.32
N GLY A 484 -27.39 -6.27 7.19
CA GLY A 484 -27.18 -7.72 7.05
C GLY A 484 -27.85 -8.35 5.81
N PRO A 485 -27.47 -9.59 5.43
CA PRO A 485 -28.18 -10.32 4.39
C PRO A 485 -29.63 -10.56 4.85
N GLY A 486 -30.62 -10.25 4.02
CA GLY A 486 -32.04 -10.33 4.40
C GLY A 486 -32.62 -9.08 5.09
N SER A 487 -31.83 -8.05 5.40
CA SER A 487 -32.30 -6.84 6.10
C SER A 487 -33.25 -5.93 5.28
N GLY A 488 -33.51 -6.22 4.01
CA GLY A 488 -34.47 -5.47 3.18
C GLY A 488 -33.90 -4.32 2.32
N LYS A 489 -32.58 -4.11 2.29
CA LYS A 489 -31.89 -3.07 1.50
C LYS A 489 -32.44 -2.88 0.09
N GLY A 490 -32.48 -3.95 -0.73
CA GLY A 490 -32.95 -3.88 -2.12
C GLY A 490 -34.43 -3.49 -2.26
N THR A 491 -35.28 -3.86 -1.30
CA THR A 491 -36.69 -3.42 -1.25
C THR A 491 -36.75 -1.91 -1.02
N GLN A 492 -35.95 -1.39 -0.08
CA GLN A 492 -35.88 0.04 0.19
C GLN A 492 -35.27 0.81 -1.00
N CYS A 493 -34.22 0.29 -1.64
CA CYS A 493 -33.65 0.88 -2.85
C CYS A 493 -34.68 0.98 -3.99
N ALA A 494 -35.53 -0.04 -4.19
CA ALA A 494 -36.62 0.01 -5.15
C ALA A 494 -37.64 1.13 -4.82
N GLN A 495 -38.01 1.28 -3.55
CA GLN A 495 -38.91 2.37 -3.13
C GLN A 495 -38.26 3.76 -3.26
N ILE A 496 -36.96 3.90 -2.99
CA ILE A 496 -36.25 5.17 -3.18
C ILE A 496 -36.22 5.54 -4.68
N LEU A 497 -35.98 4.56 -5.57
CA LEU A 497 -36.03 4.77 -7.03
C LEU A 497 -37.41 5.23 -7.54
N GLU A 498 -38.51 4.96 -6.82
CA GLU A 498 -39.84 5.42 -7.21
C GLU A 498 -40.00 6.94 -7.00
N GLU A 499 -39.43 7.50 -5.92
CA GLU A 499 -39.64 8.91 -5.51
C GLU A 499 -38.40 9.83 -5.71
N TYR A 500 -37.19 9.28 -5.82
CA TYR A 500 -35.94 10.06 -5.91
C TYR A 500 -35.22 9.88 -7.26
N ASP A 501 -34.55 10.95 -7.71
CA ASP A 501 -33.81 10.98 -8.97
C ASP A 501 -32.38 10.48 -8.72
N CYS A 502 -32.28 9.15 -8.69
CA CYS A 502 -31.09 8.47 -8.24
C CYS A 502 -30.78 7.24 -9.11
N VAL A 503 -29.49 7.00 -9.32
CA VAL A 503 -29.00 5.77 -9.94
C VAL A 503 -28.71 4.75 -8.84
N HIS A 504 -29.43 3.64 -8.84
CA HIS A 504 -29.18 2.52 -7.93
C HIS A 504 -28.23 1.51 -8.56
N LEU A 505 -27.13 1.23 -7.86
CA LEU A 505 -26.10 0.27 -8.26
C LEU A 505 -25.93 -0.77 -7.15
N SER A 506 -26.51 -1.96 -7.32
CA SER A 506 -26.19 -3.08 -6.44
C SER A 506 -24.93 -3.77 -6.93
N ALA A 507 -23.87 -3.75 -6.12
CA ALA A 507 -22.62 -4.45 -6.43
C ALA A 507 -22.85 -5.93 -6.74
N GLY A 508 -23.83 -6.55 -6.04
CA GLY A 508 -24.20 -7.94 -6.29
C GLY A 508 -24.91 -8.18 -7.62
N ASP A 509 -25.68 -7.22 -8.15
CA ASP A 509 -26.33 -7.36 -9.45
C ASP A 509 -25.37 -7.09 -10.61
N LEU A 510 -24.45 -6.13 -10.46
CA LEU A 510 -23.35 -5.92 -11.41
C LEU A 510 -22.50 -7.19 -11.57
N LEU A 511 -22.13 -7.83 -10.44
CA LEU A 511 -21.42 -9.11 -10.46
C LEU A 511 -22.23 -10.24 -11.11
N ARG A 512 -23.55 -10.33 -10.88
CA ARG A 512 -24.42 -11.32 -11.55
C ARG A 512 -24.57 -11.07 -13.05
N ALA A 513 -24.66 -9.81 -13.47
CA ALA A 513 -24.70 -9.44 -14.88
C ALA A 513 -23.39 -9.81 -15.58
N GLU A 514 -22.25 -9.59 -14.91
CA GLU A 514 -20.93 -9.97 -15.40
C GLU A 514 -20.74 -11.49 -15.47
N VAL A 515 -21.22 -12.26 -14.47
CA VAL A 515 -21.30 -13.74 -14.55
C VAL A 515 -22.11 -14.17 -15.79
N LYS A 516 -23.29 -13.56 -15.99
CA LYS A 516 -24.19 -13.87 -17.11
C LYS A 516 -23.60 -13.48 -18.48
N SER A 517 -22.65 -12.55 -18.55
CA SER A 517 -21.94 -12.21 -19.79
C SER A 517 -21.10 -13.38 -20.32
N GLY A 518 -20.75 -14.34 -19.45
CA GLY A 518 -19.90 -15.49 -19.80
C GLY A 518 -18.42 -15.15 -20.00
N SER A 519 -18.02 -13.91 -19.67
CA SER A 519 -16.63 -13.46 -19.73
C SER A 519 -15.71 -14.31 -18.84
N VAL A 520 -14.40 -14.28 -19.13
CA VAL A 520 -13.38 -14.94 -18.28
C VAL A 520 -13.46 -14.42 -16.84
N VAL A 521 -13.76 -13.13 -16.73
CA VAL A 521 -14.08 -12.37 -15.52
C VAL A 521 -15.30 -12.97 -14.81
N GLY A 522 -16.43 -13.07 -15.49
CA GLY A 522 -17.69 -13.59 -14.96
C GLY A 522 -17.58 -15.02 -14.42
N LYS A 523 -16.90 -15.93 -15.12
CA LYS A 523 -16.73 -17.33 -14.70
C LYS A 523 -15.97 -17.46 -13.37
N LYS A 524 -14.98 -16.61 -13.13
CA LYS A 524 -14.23 -16.60 -11.85
C LYS A 524 -15.05 -15.95 -10.73
N CYS A 525 -15.81 -14.90 -11.03
CA CYS A 525 -16.79 -14.34 -10.08
C CYS A 525 -17.84 -15.39 -9.66
N GLU A 526 -18.33 -16.22 -10.59
CA GLU A 526 -19.30 -17.28 -10.33
C GLU A 526 -18.78 -18.30 -9.30
N GLU A 527 -17.53 -18.76 -9.47
CA GLU A 527 -16.86 -19.68 -8.55
C GLU A 527 -16.72 -19.11 -7.14
N LEU A 528 -16.21 -17.88 -7.01
CA LEU A 528 -16.06 -17.21 -5.71
C LEU A 528 -17.42 -16.97 -5.02
N MET A 529 -18.43 -16.55 -5.77
CA MET A 529 -19.79 -16.32 -5.25
C MET A 529 -20.45 -17.63 -4.78
N ARG A 530 -20.23 -18.74 -5.50
CA ARG A 530 -20.70 -20.09 -5.13
C ARG A 530 -20.02 -20.62 -3.86
N GLU A 531 -18.75 -20.31 -3.66
CA GLU A 531 -18.02 -20.65 -2.42
C GLU A 531 -18.38 -19.75 -1.23
N GLY A 532 -19.14 -18.68 -1.45
CA GLY A 532 -19.48 -17.69 -0.44
C GLY A 532 -18.34 -16.73 -0.09
N LYS A 533 -17.27 -16.71 -0.90
CA LYS A 533 -16.14 -15.77 -0.77
C LYS A 533 -16.52 -14.39 -1.31
N LEU A 534 -15.78 -13.37 -0.89
CA LEU A 534 -15.86 -12.03 -1.48
C LEU A 534 -15.19 -12.04 -2.86
N VAL A 535 -15.86 -11.45 -3.85
CA VAL A 535 -15.21 -11.13 -5.13
C VAL A 535 -14.18 -10.02 -4.90
N PRO A 536 -13.00 -10.04 -5.56
CA PRO A 536 -11.97 -9.06 -5.32
C PRO A 536 -12.43 -7.61 -5.52
N PHE A 537 -11.81 -6.71 -4.78
CA PHE A 537 -12.25 -5.33 -4.68
C PHE A 537 -12.11 -4.58 -6.01
N ALA A 538 -11.01 -4.76 -6.76
CA ALA A 538 -10.80 -4.03 -8.00
C ALA A 538 -11.84 -4.39 -9.07
N VAL A 539 -12.39 -5.62 -9.06
CA VAL A 539 -13.53 -6.01 -9.91
C VAL A 539 -14.74 -5.14 -9.60
N THR A 540 -15.09 -5.10 -8.31
CA THR A 540 -16.30 -4.45 -7.81
C THR A 540 -16.20 -2.94 -7.99
N LEU A 541 -15.03 -2.35 -7.73
CA LEU A 541 -14.77 -0.94 -7.94
C LEU A 541 -14.78 -0.58 -9.43
N ASN A 542 -14.18 -1.36 -10.33
CA ASN A 542 -14.25 -1.08 -11.77
C ASN A 542 -15.68 -1.22 -12.32
N LEU A 543 -16.43 -2.24 -11.90
CA LEU A 543 -17.84 -2.40 -12.27
C LEU A 543 -18.70 -1.24 -11.78
N LEU A 544 -18.52 -0.81 -10.52
CA LEU A 544 -19.20 0.37 -9.97
C LEU A 544 -18.80 1.64 -10.72
N LYS A 545 -17.49 1.93 -10.87
CA LYS A 545 -16.99 3.12 -11.59
C LYS A 545 -17.53 3.17 -13.02
N LYS A 546 -17.52 2.04 -13.73
CA LYS A 546 -18.09 1.89 -15.08
C LYS A 546 -19.56 2.24 -15.09
N ALA A 547 -20.37 1.58 -14.27
CA ALA A 547 -21.82 1.81 -14.23
C ALA A 547 -22.19 3.24 -13.80
N MET A 548 -21.43 3.84 -12.89
CA MET A 548 -21.61 5.25 -12.49
C MET A 548 -21.35 6.20 -13.66
N ILE A 549 -20.23 6.04 -14.38
CA ILE A 549 -19.90 6.86 -15.55
C ILE A 549 -20.89 6.64 -16.70
N GLU A 550 -21.20 5.39 -17.05
CA GLU A 550 -22.16 5.05 -18.12
C GLU A 550 -23.58 5.57 -17.85
N SER A 551 -23.98 5.70 -16.58
CA SER A 551 -25.30 6.24 -16.22
C SER A 551 -25.47 7.74 -16.42
N GLY A 552 -24.37 8.51 -16.47
CA GLY A 552 -24.41 9.99 -16.47
C GLY A 552 -25.04 10.65 -15.23
N GLY A 553 -25.38 9.88 -14.19
CA GLY A 553 -26.12 10.37 -13.03
C GLY A 553 -25.31 11.27 -12.09
N LYS A 554 -26.02 12.01 -11.22
CA LYS A 554 -25.41 12.85 -10.16
C LYS A 554 -25.68 12.37 -8.74
N PHE A 555 -26.59 11.42 -8.54
CA PHE A 555 -26.92 10.91 -7.21
C PHE A 555 -26.98 9.39 -7.24
N PHE A 556 -26.16 8.75 -6.41
CA PHE A 556 -25.89 7.32 -6.47
C PHE A 556 -26.25 6.61 -5.17
N LEU A 557 -27.05 5.55 -5.27
CA LEU A 557 -27.35 4.62 -4.18
C LEU A 557 -26.59 3.32 -4.44
N ILE A 558 -25.61 3.00 -3.60
CA ILE A 558 -24.78 1.80 -3.78
C ILE A 558 -25.18 0.75 -2.73
N ASP A 559 -25.80 -0.35 -3.17
CA ASP A 559 -26.23 -1.46 -2.31
C ASP A 559 -25.19 -2.59 -2.26
N GLY A 560 -24.97 -3.09 -1.04
CA GLY A 560 -24.14 -4.27 -0.80
C GLY A 560 -22.64 -4.02 -0.92
N PHE A 561 -22.22 -2.76 -0.87
CA PHE A 561 -20.83 -2.28 -0.88
C PHE A 561 -20.77 -0.94 -0.10
N PRO A 562 -19.67 -0.59 0.60
CA PRO A 562 -18.50 -1.41 0.90
C PRO A 562 -18.79 -2.49 1.95
N ARG A 563 -17.98 -3.55 1.99
CA ARG A 563 -18.15 -4.69 2.91
C ARG A 563 -17.05 -4.82 3.96
N ALA A 564 -15.96 -4.09 3.80
CA ALA A 564 -14.85 -3.96 4.73
C ALA A 564 -14.35 -2.50 4.71
N LEU A 565 -13.59 -2.09 5.72
CA LEU A 565 -13.21 -0.68 5.93
C LEU A 565 -12.20 -0.18 4.88
N ASP A 566 -11.25 -1.02 4.49
CA ASP A 566 -10.30 -0.81 3.40
C ASP A 566 -11.00 -0.49 2.07
N GLN A 567 -12.06 -1.22 1.74
CA GLN A 567 -12.88 -0.97 0.54
C GLN A 567 -13.55 0.41 0.58
N ALA A 568 -13.92 0.89 1.77
CA ALA A 568 -14.52 2.20 1.96
C ALA A 568 -13.48 3.31 1.75
N GLU A 569 -12.32 3.20 2.41
CA GLU A 569 -11.20 4.15 2.29
C GLU A 569 -10.64 4.22 0.86
N GLN A 570 -10.50 3.07 0.18
CA GLN A 570 -10.03 3.01 -1.21
C GLN A 570 -11.08 3.54 -2.19
N PHE A 571 -12.38 3.33 -1.95
CA PHE A 571 -13.43 3.93 -2.78
C PHE A 571 -13.46 5.47 -2.62
N GLU A 572 -13.41 5.98 -1.38
CA GLU A 572 -13.45 7.43 -1.15
C GLU A 572 -12.22 8.15 -1.73
N SER A 573 -11.05 7.50 -1.77
CA SER A 573 -9.81 8.04 -2.34
C SER A 573 -9.65 7.84 -3.85
N SER A 574 -10.29 6.84 -4.45
CA SER A 574 -10.17 6.52 -5.88
C SER A 574 -11.32 7.03 -6.75
N ILE A 575 -12.50 7.27 -6.16
CA ILE A 575 -13.70 7.76 -6.85
C ILE A 575 -14.10 9.12 -6.26
N MET A 576 -14.75 9.15 -5.10
CA MET A 576 -15.02 10.36 -4.32
C MET A 576 -15.57 10.01 -2.93
N PRO A 577 -15.48 10.91 -1.93
CA PRO A 577 -16.02 10.70 -0.59
C PRO A 577 -17.52 10.42 -0.58
N CYS A 578 -17.99 9.51 0.29
CA CYS A 578 -19.42 9.28 0.48
C CYS A 578 -20.04 10.42 1.27
N LYS A 579 -21.30 10.75 0.95
CA LYS A 579 -22.08 11.79 1.63
C LYS A 579 -22.74 11.26 2.89
N ALA A 580 -23.31 10.05 2.83
CA ALA A 580 -23.99 9.40 3.93
C ALA A 580 -24.04 7.88 3.78
N VAL A 581 -24.37 7.19 4.87
CA VAL A 581 -24.60 5.74 4.91
C VAL A 581 -25.97 5.45 5.52
N LEU A 582 -26.80 4.68 4.82
CA LEU A 582 -28.07 4.15 5.33
C LEU A 582 -27.83 2.72 5.83
N PHE A 583 -27.84 2.51 7.14
CA PHE A 583 -27.65 1.19 7.74
C PHE A 583 -28.98 0.60 8.20
N PHE A 584 -29.42 -0.45 7.52
CA PHE A 584 -30.64 -1.20 7.84
C PHE A 584 -30.36 -2.26 8.90
N ASP A 585 -30.72 -1.94 10.15
CA ASP A 585 -30.56 -2.78 11.32
C ASP A 585 -31.72 -3.77 11.47
N CYS A 586 -31.41 -5.05 11.66
CA CYS A 586 -32.39 -6.12 11.71
C CYS A 586 -31.85 -7.28 12.56
N PRO A 587 -32.64 -7.88 13.47
CA PRO A 587 -32.20 -9.05 14.24
C PRO A 587 -31.91 -10.27 13.34
N GLU A 588 -30.92 -11.08 13.74
CA GLU A 588 -30.48 -12.26 12.99
C GLU A 588 -31.64 -13.24 12.71
N GLU A 589 -32.51 -13.50 13.69
CA GLU A 589 -33.69 -14.36 13.53
C GLU A 589 -34.64 -13.91 12.42
N GLU A 590 -34.86 -12.60 12.27
CA GLU A 590 -35.73 -12.05 11.23
C GLU A 590 -35.03 -12.08 9.86
N MET A 591 -33.72 -11.84 9.84
CA MET A 591 -32.92 -11.96 8.62
C MET A 591 -32.88 -13.41 8.12
N GLU A 592 -32.70 -14.41 8.99
CA GLU A 592 -32.70 -15.83 8.62
C GLU A 592 -34.07 -16.27 8.08
N LYS A 593 -35.17 -15.92 8.76
CA LYS A 593 -36.55 -16.16 8.28
C LYS A 593 -36.80 -15.55 6.89
N ARG A 594 -36.28 -14.35 6.62
CA ARG A 594 -36.42 -13.65 5.33
C ARG A 594 -35.55 -14.30 4.24
N LEU A 595 -34.36 -14.79 4.56
CA LEU A 595 -33.47 -15.47 3.61
C LEU A 595 -34.01 -16.84 3.20
N LEU A 596 -34.53 -17.64 4.13
CA LEU A 596 -35.10 -18.95 3.83
C LEU A 596 -36.28 -18.85 2.84
N LYS A 597 -37.25 -17.96 3.11
CA LYS A 597 -38.36 -17.66 2.19
C LYS A 597 -37.91 -17.14 0.82
N ARG A 598 -36.74 -16.49 0.75
CA ARG A 598 -36.16 -15.98 -0.50
C ARG A 598 -35.53 -17.10 -1.34
N GLY A 599 -34.89 -18.08 -0.70
CA GLY A 599 -34.35 -19.26 -1.39
C GLY A 599 -35.45 -20.04 -2.12
N GLU A 600 -36.60 -20.20 -1.46
CA GLU A 600 -37.80 -20.87 -2.02
C GLU A 600 -38.42 -20.14 -3.22
N THR A 601 -38.32 -18.81 -3.30
CA THR A 601 -39.09 -17.98 -4.24
C THR A 601 -38.27 -17.34 -5.36
N SER A 602 -36.94 -17.22 -5.22
CA SER A 602 -36.11 -16.40 -6.13
C SER A 602 -35.14 -17.16 -7.02
N GLY A 603 -35.11 -18.50 -6.96
CA GLY A 603 -34.29 -19.34 -7.85
C GLY A 603 -32.77 -19.19 -7.65
N ARG A 604 -32.34 -18.67 -6.48
CA ARG A 604 -30.93 -18.44 -6.15
C ARG A 604 -30.25 -19.74 -5.69
N SER A 605 -29.30 -20.21 -6.48
CA SER A 605 -28.54 -21.44 -6.23
C SER A 605 -27.54 -21.36 -5.05
N ASP A 606 -27.31 -20.16 -4.52
CA ASP A 606 -26.33 -19.84 -3.48
C ASP A 606 -26.92 -19.66 -2.07
N ASP A 607 -28.25 -19.62 -1.93
CA ASP A 607 -28.94 -19.40 -0.64
C ASP A 607 -29.20 -20.72 0.12
N ASN A 608 -28.12 -21.44 0.48
CA ASN A 608 -28.17 -22.60 1.39
C ASN A 608 -27.84 -22.21 2.85
N ALA A 609 -28.32 -22.99 3.83
CA ALA A 609 -28.23 -22.65 5.25
C ALA A 609 -26.78 -22.46 5.77
N GLU A 610 -25.81 -23.20 5.23
CA GLU A 610 -24.40 -23.05 5.60
C GLU A 610 -23.81 -21.75 5.04
N THR A 611 -24.15 -21.40 3.80
CA THR A 611 -23.73 -20.16 3.13
C THR A 611 -24.38 -18.93 3.76
N ILE A 612 -25.63 -19.03 4.20
CA ILE A 612 -26.33 -18.00 4.97
C ILE A 612 -25.56 -17.69 6.28
N ARG A 613 -25.15 -18.72 7.04
CA ARG A 613 -24.35 -18.54 8.26
C ARG A 613 -22.96 -17.95 7.98
N LYS A 614 -22.28 -18.37 6.92
CA LYS A 614 -21.01 -17.77 6.47
C LYS A 614 -21.19 -16.29 6.09
N ARG A 615 -22.29 -15.93 5.43
CA ARG A 615 -22.66 -14.53 5.09
C ARG A 615 -22.94 -13.68 6.33
N PHE A 616 -23.63 -14.22 7.35
CA PHE A 616 -23.81 -13.51 8.62
C PHE A 616 -22.49 -13.28 9.35
N ARG A 617 -21.65 -14.31 9.49
CA ARG A 617 -20.32 -14.17 10.12
C ARG A 617 -19.47 -13.10 9.43
N THR A 618 -19.37 -13.16 8.09
CA THR A 618 -18.63 -12.18 7.28
C THR A 618 -19.17 -10.75 7.49
N PHE A 619 -20.50 -10.59 7.56
CA PHE A 619 -21.13 -9.30 7.84
C PHE A 619 -20.78 -8.76 9.24
N LEU A 620 -20.82 -9.61 10.27
CA LEU A 620 -20.47 -9.22 11.64
C LEU A 620 -18.97 -8.87 11.79
N GLU A 621 -18.09 -9.64 11.17
CA GLU A 621 -16.64 -9.48 11.31
C GLU A 621 -16.08 -8.32 10.46
N GLN A 622 -16.62 -8.09 9.26
CA GLN A 622 -16.04 -7.16 8.28
C GLN A 622 -16.91 -5.93 7.99
N SER A 623 -18.24 -6.11 7.92
CA SER A 623 -19.16 -5.03 7.50
C SER A 623 -19.71 -4.18 8.65
N LEU A 624 -19.77 -4.70 9.89
CA LEU A 624 -20.08 -3.87 11.07
C LEU A 624 -19.02 -2.79 11.36
N PRO A 625 -17.69 -3.06 11.29
CA PRO A 625 -16.68 -2.03 11.43
C PRO A 625 -16.86 -0.83 10.49
N VAL A 626 -17.37 -1.06 9.26
CA VAL A 626 -17.70 0.01 8.29
C VAL A 626 -18.79 0.94 8.84
N LYS A 627 -19.87 0.36 9.38
CA LYS A 627 -20.96 1.12 10.01
C LYS A 627 -20.44 1.92 11.20
N ASP A 628 -19.64 1.32 12.08
CA ASP A 628 -19.14 2.02 13.27
C ASP A 628 -18.15 3.14 12.92
N HIS A 629 -17.32 2.98 11.88
CA HIS A 629 -16.49 4.05 11.31
C HIS A 629 -17.34 5.24 10.84
N TYR A 630 -18.31 5.02 9.95
CA TYR A 630 -19.16 6.10 9.44
C TYR A 630 -20.09 6.71 10.50
N LEU A 631 -20.43 5.96 11.56
CA LEU A 631 -21.15 6.47 12.72
C LEU A 631 -20.27 7.42 13.54
N GLY A 632 -19.00 7.07 13.77
CA GLY A 632 -18.02 7.95 14.42
C GLY A 632 -17.77 9.26 13.65
N HIS A 633 -17.85 9.22 12.32
CA HIS A 633 -17.77 10.39 11.44
C HIS A 633 -19.10 11.15 11.25
N GLY A 634 -20.20 10.74 11.91
CA GLY A 634 -21.50 11.41 11.81
C GLY A 634 -22.21 11.25 10.46
N LYS A 635 -21.74 10.36 9.58
CA LYS A 635 -22.30 10.08 8.25
C LYS A 635 -23.30 8.90 8.22
N CYS A 636 -23.33 8.06 9.27
CA CYS A 636 -24.20 6.87 9.31
C CYS A 636 -25.56 7.13 9.97
N HIS A 637 -26.63 6.76 9.26
CA HIS A 637 -28.01 6.77 9.75
C HIS A 637 -28.47 5.32 9.98
N ILE A 638 -28.74 4.96 11.24
CA ILE A 638 -29.25 3.63 11.62
C ILE A 638 -30.78 3.63 11.49
N ILE A 639 -31.32 2.67 10.74
CA ILE A 639 -32.75 2.53 10.44
C ILE A 639 -33.19 1.12 10.79
N SER A 640 -34.19 0.97 11.67
CA SER A 640 -34.76 -0.34 12.00
C SER A 640 -35.54 -0.90 10.80
N ALA A 641 -35.19 -2.11 10.37
CA ALA A 641 -35.81 -2.83 9.27
C ALA A 641 -36.73 -3.99 9.73
N VAL A 642 -37.08 -4.00 11.02
CA VAL A 642 -38.11 -4.90 11.59
C VAL A 642 -39.53 -4.53 11.13
N PRO A 643 -39.95 -3.24 11.07
CA PRO A 643 -41.31 -2.85 10.69
C PRO A 643 -41.68 -3.17 9.23
N HIS A 644 -42.93 -2.90 8.85
CA HIS A 644 -43.39 -3.11 7.49
C HIS A 644 -42.61 -2.21 6.50
N PRO A 645 -42.24 -2.67 5.27
CA PRO A 645 -41.37 -1.90 4.36
C PRO A 645 -41.82 -0.46 4.04
N LYS A 646 -43.12 -0.18 4.07
CA LYS A 646 -43.65 1.19 3.93
C LYS A 646 -43.31 2.10 5.11
N GLU A 647 -43.38 1.59 6.34
CA GLU A 647 -43.04 2.36 7.55
C GLU A 647 -41.53 2.63 7.62
N VAL A 648 -40.71 1.65 7.24
CA VAL A 648 -39.26 1.80 7.09
C VAL A 648 -38.95 2.88 6.05
N PHE A 649 -39.70 2.92 4.95
CA PHE A 649 -39.50 3.90 3.88
C PHE A 649 -39.80 5.35 4.32
N GLU A 650 -40.81 5.60 5.17
CA GLU A 650 -41.06 6.95 5.72
C GLU A 650 -39.87 7.46 6.59
N VAL A 651 -39.18 6.55 7.28
CA VAL A 651 -37.94 6.88 8.01
C VAL A 651 -36.81 7.21 7.04
N VAL A 652 -36.63 6.40 5.99
CA VAL A 652 -35.65 6.63 4.91
C VAL A 652 -35.88 7.97 4.22
N LYS A 653 -37.13 8.28 3.87
CA LYS A 653 -37.57 9.57 3.29
C LYS A 653 -37.17 10.75 4.16
N THR A 654 -37.40 10.65 5.46
CA THR A 654 -37.00 11.67 6.45
C THR A 654 -35.48 11.88 6.51
N VAL A 655 -34.67 10.85 6.20
CA VAL A 655 -33.20 10.97 6.11
C VAL A 655 -32.77 11.56 4.77
N LEU A 656 -33.30 11.07 3.65
CA LEU A 656 -32.97 11.55 2.30
C LEU A 656 -33.34 13.03 2.10
N ASP A 657 -34.47 13.47 2.64
CA ASP A 657 -34.89 14.87 2.58
C ASP A 657 -33.93 15.79 3.35
N LYS A 658 -33.43 15.35 4.52
CA LYS A 658 -32.39 16.09 5.28
C LYS A 658 -31.04 16.13 4.56
N LEU A 659 -30.76 15.14 3.72
CA LEU A 659 -29.55 15.09 2.89
C LEU A 659 -29.69 15.95 1.62
N ASN A 660 -30.82 16.63 1.39
CA ASN A 660 -31.13 17.30 0.12
C ASN A 660 -30.98 16.35 -1.08
N ALA A 661 -31.43 15.10 -0.94
CA ALA A 661 -31.49 14.18 -2.06
C ALA A 661 -32.38 14.80 -3.16
N PRO A 662 -31.96 14.78 -4.43
CA PRO A 662 -32.84 15.18 -5.52
C PRO A 662 -33.99 14.19 -5.51
N LYS A 663 -35.16 14.65 -5.09
CA LYS A 663 -36.40 13.96 -5.44
C LYS A 663 -36.42 13.86 -6.96
N LYS A 664 -37.08 12.84 -7.49
CA LYS A 664 -37.68 13.04 -8.80
C LYS A 664 -38.52 14.28 -8.60
N SER A 665 -38.16 15.37 -9.29
CA SER A 665 -39.20 16.31 -9.68
C SER A 665 -40.31 15.40 -10.19
N GLU A 666 -41.53 15.47 -9.63
CA GLU A 666 -42.67 14.81 -10.27
C GLU A 666 -42.59 15.28 -11.71
N GLU A 667 -42.11 14.39 -12.59
CA GLU A 667 -41.61 14.85 -13.86
C GLU A 667 -42.88 15.32 -14.54
N ILE A 668 -42.89 16.57 -14.96
CA ILE A 668 -44.13 17.22 -15.38
C ILE A 668 -44.42 16.75 -16.82
N THR A 669 -44.36 15.44 -17.03
CA THR A 669 -44.56 14.75 -18.28
C THR A 669 -46.05 14.72 -18.52
N LEU A 670 -46.48 15.57 -19.44
CA LEU A 670 -47.68 15.28 -20.20
C LEU A 670 -47.51 13.88 -20.85
N PRO A 671 -48.59 13.09 -20.96
CA PRO A 671 -48.50 11.77 -21.58
C PRO A 671 -47.92 11.88 -23.00
N PRO A 672 -47.12 10.87 -23.44
CA PRO A 672 -46.43 10.94 -24.71
C PRO A 672 -47.42 11.09 -25.87
N VAL A 673 -47.13 12.03 -26.76
CA VAL A 673 -47.98 12.32 -27.91
C VAL A 673 -47.68 11.30 -29.02
N GLU A 674 -48.64 10.44 -29.32
CA GLU A 674 -48.60 9.53 -30.46
C GLU A 674 -48.71 10.30 -31.79
N GLY A 675 -48.00 9.82 -32.81
CA GLY A 675 -47.92 10.46 -34.13
C GLY A 675 -46.54 11.02 -34.46
N SER A 676 -46.32 11.22 -35.76
CA SER A 676 -45.14 11.82 -36.37
C SER A 676 -45.59 12.91 -37.35
N LEU A 677 -44.69 13.85 -37.66
CA LEU A 677 -44.94 14.87 -38.67
C LEU A 677 -44.70 14.29 -40.08
N PRO A 678 -45.30 14.91 -41.13
CA PRO A 678 -44.95 14.59 -42.51
C PRO A 678 -43.45 14.76 -42.78
N GLU A 679 -42.84 13.88 -43.57
CA GLU A 679 -41.42 13.96 -43.94
C GLU A 679 -41.07 15.26 -44.70
N ASP A 680 -42.06 15.89 -45.34
CA ASP A 680 -41.91 17.16 -46.07
C ASP A 680 -42.18 18.40 -45.20
N ALA A 681 -42.37 18.24 -43.88
CA ALA A 681 -42.55 19.35 -42.96
C ALA A 681 -41.27 20.20 -42.82
N GLN A 682 -41.46 21.50 -42.58
CA GLN A 682 -40.39 22.48 -42.46
C GLN A 682 -40.53 23.25 -41.15
N ILE A 683 -39.43 23.37 -40.40
CA ILE A 683 -39.41 24.04 -39.09
C ILE A 683 -38.41 25.19 -39.15
N ILE A 684 -38.85 26.37 -38.73
CA ILE A 684 -38.00 27.54 -38.52
C ILE A 684 -38.08 27.97 -37.05
N PHE A 685 -36.93 28.04 -36.38
CA PHE A 685 -36.86 28.60 -35.04
C PHE A 685 -36.77 30.13 -35.10
N VAL A 686 -37.51 30.80 -34.22
CA VAL A 686 -37.52 32.26 -34.10
C VAL A 686 -36.90 32.64 -32.74
N LEU A 687 -35.67 33.13 -32.78
CA LEU A 687 -34.80 33.37 -31.62
C LEU A 687 -34.43 34.86 -31.48
N GLY A 688 -33.85 35.21 -30.33
CA GLY A 688 -33.49 36.59 -29.94
C GLY A 688 -34.00 36.93 -28.54
N GLY A 689 -33.49 38.01 -27.95
CA GLY A 689 -33.74 38.36 -26.54
C GLY A 689 -35.20 38.68 -26.20
N PRO A 690 -35.57 38.71 -24.92
CA PRO A 690 -36.91 39.17 -24.53
C PRO A 690 -37.06 40.65 -24.91
N GLY A 691 -38.13 41.02 -25.61
CA GLY A 691 -38.32 42.39 -26.13
C GLY A 691 -37.78 42.64 -27.55
N SER A 692 -37.09 41.69 -28.18
CA SER A 692 -36.52 41.85 -29.53
C SER A 692 -37.54 42.03 -30.66
N GLY A 693 -38.83 41.69 -30.45
CA GLY A 693 -39.90 41.89 -31.46
C GLY A 693 -40.37 40.64 -32.21
N LYS A 694 -39.80 39.45 -31.91
CA LYS A 694 -40.17 38.14 -32.51
C LYS A 694 -41.66 37.97 -32.81
N GLY A 695 -42.51 38.04 -31.78
CA GLY A 695 -43.96 37.84 -31.95
C GLY A 695 -44.67 38.85 -32.87
N THR A 696 -44.12 40.07 -33.03
CA THR A 696 -44.62 41.04 -34.03
C THR A 696 -44.28 40.56 -35.44
N GLN A 697 -43.06 40.08 -35.65
CA GLN A 697 -42.61 39.55 -36.93
C GLN A 697 -43.34 38.24 -37.26
N CYS A 698 -43.54 37.33 -36.29
CA CYS A 698 -44.38 36.14 -36.47
C CYS A 698 -45.81 36.49 -36.91
N ALA A 699 -46.40 37.57 -36.38
CA ALA A 699 -47.72 38.02 -36.80
C ALA A 699 -47.75 38.50 -38.26
N GLN A 700 -46.73 39.25 -38.69
CA GLN A 700 -46.61 39.70 -40.09
C GLN A 700 -46.37 38.52 -41.05
N ILE A 701 -45.53 37.54 -40.68
CA ILE A 701 -45.33 36.32 -41.49
C ILE A 701 -46.64 35.53 -41.64
N LEU A 702 -47.45 35.44 -40.57
CA LEU A 702 -48.76 34.76 -40.60
C LEU A 702 -49.77 35.43 -41.53
N GLU A 703 -49.62 36.70 -41.89
CA GLU A 703 -50.53 37.38 -42.83
C GLU A 703 -50.26 36.97 -44.28
N GLU A 704 -48.99 36.73 -44.65
CA GLU A 704 -48.55 36.51 -46.03
C GLU A 704 -48.19 35.04 -46.36
N TYR A 705 -47.82 34.23 -45.36
CA TYR A 705 -47.35 32.85 -45.56
C TYR A 705 -48.29 31.80 -44.94
N ASP A 706 -48.36 30.62 -45.55
CA ASP A 706 -49.13 29.46 -45.09
C ASP A 706 -48.35 28.67 -44.04
N CYS A 707 -48.22 29.28 -42.86
CA CYS A 707 -47.44 28.76 -41.75
C CYS A 707 -48.26 28.64 -40.46
N VAL A 708 -47.92 27.64 -39.64
CA VAL A 708 -48.42 27.47 -38.27
C VAL A 708 -47.41 28.09 -37.30
N HIS A 709 -47.82 29.11 -36.56
CA HIS A 709 -46.99 29.72 -35.52
C HIS A 709 -47.26 29.10 -34.15
N LEU A 710 -46.20 28.62 -33.51
CA LEU A 710 -46.21 27.98 -32.20
C LEU A 710 -45.25 28.70 -31.25
N SER A 711 -45.80 29.54 -30.38
CA SER A 711 -45.05 30.16 -29.29
C SER A 711 -45.01 29.22 -28.09
N ALA A 712 -43.83 28.73 -27.73
CA ALA A 712 -43.65 27.86 -26.57
C ALA A 712 -44.15 28.53 -25.27
N GLY A 713 -43.99 29.85 -25.17
CA GLY A 713 -44.50 30.62 -24.04
C GLY A 713 -46.03 30.74 -24.00
N ASP A 714 -46.72 30.72 -25.14
CA ASP A 714 -48.18 30.78 -25.18
C ASP A 714 -48.82 29.41 -24.98
N LEU A 715 -48.18 28.32 -25.45
CA LEU A 715 -48.55 26.95 -25.11
C LEU A 715 -48.47 26.72 -23.59
N LEU A 716 -47.38 27.15 -22.95
CA LEU A 716 -47.24 27.10 -21.49
C LEU A 716 -48.31 27.94 -20.76
N ARG A 717 -48.62 29.15 -21.25
CA ARG A 717 -49.70 29.98 -20.68
C ARG A 717 -51.09 29.36 -20.88
N ALA A 718 -51.33 28.65 -21.98
CA ALA A 718 -52.57 27.92 -22.20
C ALA A 718 -52.69 26.73 -21.24
N GLU A 719 -51.59 26.01 -20.99
CA GLU A 719 -51.55 24.92 -20.02
C GLU A 719 -51.72 25.41 -18.56
N VAL A 720 -51.14 26.56 -18.20
CA VAL A 720 -51.45 27.23 -16.91
C VAL A 720 -52.96 27.51 -16.79
N LYS A 721 -53.59 28.06 -17.84
CA LYS A 721 -55.02 28.36 -17.87
C LYS A 721 -55.92 27.12 -17.85
N SER A 722 -55.42 25.94 -18.23
CA SER A 722 -56.16 24.68 -18.14
C SER A 722 -56.44 24.29 -16.67
N GLY A 723 -55.66 24.83 -15.73
CA GLY A 723 -55.75 24.53 -14.30
C GLY A 723 -55.22 23.13 -13.93
N SER A 724 -54.58 22.43 -14.87
CA SER A 724 -53.99 21.12 -14.65
C SER A 724 -52.89 21.15 -13.58
N VAL A 725 -52.54 19.99 -13.04
CA VAL A 725 -51.42 19.84 -12.08
C VAL A 725 -50.12 20.31 -12.73
N VAL A 726 -49.94 20.00 -14.02
CA VAL A 726 -48.86 20.50 -14.88
C VAL A 726 -48.87 22.03 -14.97
N GLY A 727 -50.03 22.61 -15.27
CA GLY A 727 -50.22 24.05 -15.43
C GLY A 727 -49.86 24.85 -14.18
N LYS A 728 -50.32 24.44 -13.00
CA LYS A 728 -50.02 25.10 -11.71
C LYS A 728 -48.52 25.15 -11.41
N LYS A 729 -47.81 24.05 -11.69
CA LYS A 729 -46.37 23.93 -11.44
C LYS A 729 -45.53 24.66 -12.51
N CYS A 730 -46.04 24.75 -13.74
CA CYS A 730 -45.51 25.67 -14.76
C CYS A 730 -45.68 27.14 -14.35
N GLU A 731 -46.82 27.51 -13.75
CA GLU A 731 -47.10 28.87 -13.27
C GLU A 731 -46.08 29.32 -12.22
N GLU A 732 -45.75 28.46 -11.26
CA GLU A 732 -44.73 28.72 -10.23
C GLU A 732 -43.35 28.96 -10.85
N LEU A 733 -42.89 28.06 -11.72
CA LEU A 733 -41.59 28.19 -12.40
C LEU A 733 -41.50 29.45 -13.27
N MET A 734 -42.56 29.76 -14.02
CA MET A 734 -42.63 30.97 -14.84
C MET A 734 -42.60 32.24 -13.99
N ARG A 735 -43.31 32.26 -12.86
CA ARG A 735 -43.35 33.38 -11.90
C ARG A 735 -41.98 33.65 -11.26
N GLU A 736 -41.22 32.59 -10.99
CA GLU A 736 -39.83 32.68 -10.48
C GLU A 736 -38.81 33.07 -11.56
N GLY A 737 -39.20 33.11 -12.84
CA GLY A 737 -38.31 33.38 -13.98
C GLY A 737 -37.40 32.20 -14.36
N LYS A 738 -37.72 30.99 -13.88
CA LYS A 738 -37.00 29.75 -14.22
C LYS A 738 -37.50 29.18 -15.56
N LEU A 739 -36.68 28.32 -16.18
CA LEU A 739 -37.12 27.53 -17.34
C LEU A 739 -38.06 26.41 -16.88
N VAL A 740 -39.14 26.20 -17.63
CA VAL A 740 -40.00 25.02 -17.49
C VAL A 740 -39.26 23.80 -18.07
N PRO A 741 -39.38 22.59 -17.48
CA PRO A 741 -38.71 21.39 -17.98
C PRO A 741 -38.91 21.15 -19.48
N PHE A 742 -37.84 20.68 -20.13
CA PHE A 742 -37.82 20.45 -21.57
C PHE A 742 -38.91 19.47 -22.02
N ALA A 743 -39.11 18.35 -21.30
CA ALA A 743 -40.13 17.34 -21.62
C ALA A 743 -41.57 17.90 -21.68
N VAL A 744 -41.92 18.86 -20.81
CA VAL A 744 -43.21 19.57 -20.86
C VAL A 744 -43.34 20.34 -22.18
N THR A 745 -42.31 21.13 -22.49
CA THR A 745 -42.30 22.07 -23.61
C THR A 745 -42.27 21.32 -24.94
N LEU A 746 -41.49 20.24 -25.03
CA LEU A 746 -41.42 19.36 -26.19
C LEU A 746 -42.75 18.66 -26.44
N ASN A 747 -43.40 18.10 -25.41
CA ASN A 747 -44.71 17.45 -25.57
C ASN A 747 -45.81 18.45 -25.98
N LEU A 748 -45.83 19.67 -25.40
CA LEU A 748 -46.75 20.72 -25.82
C LEU A 748 -46.53 21.16 -27.27
N LEU A 749 -45.27 21.35 -27.70
CA LEU A 749 -44.93 21.67 -29.08
C LEU A 749 -45.34 20.53 -30.02
N LYS A 750 -44.91 19.30 -29.74
CA LYS A 750 -45.23 18.12 -30.57
C LYS A 750 -46.74 17.94 -30.72
N LYS A 751 -47.51 18.08 -29.62
CA LYS A 751 -48.98 18.05 -29.63
C LYS A 751 -49.55 19.11 -30.57
N ALA A 752 -49.17 20.37 -30.37
CA ALA A 752 -49.69 21.48 -31.17
C ALA A 752 -49.30 21.38 -32.66
N MET A 753 -48.10 20.86 -32.97
CA MET A 753 -47.69 20.60 -34.35
C MET A 753 -48.57 19.54 -35.02
N ILE A 754 -48.80 18.40 -34.35
CA ILE A 754 -49.64 17.31 -34.86
C ILE A 754 -51.11 17.74 -34.98
N GLU A 755 -51.67 18.39 -33.95
CA GLU A 755 -53.07 18.86 -33.95
C GLU A 755 -53.35 19.92 -35.02
N SER A 756 -52.34 20.69 -35.44
CA SER A 756 -52.50 21.69 -36.51
C SER A 756 -52.67 21.12 -37.92
N GLY A 757 -52.17 19.90 -38.17
CA GLY A 757 -52.09 19.31 -39.51
C GLY A 757 -51.20 20.07 -40.52
N GLY A 758 -50.46 21.10 -40.08
CA GLY A 758 -49.65 21.95 -40.96
C GLY A 758 -48.36 21.30 -41.45
N LYS A 759 -47.74 21.92 -42.46
CA LYS A 759 -46.44 21.50 -43.02
C LYS A 759 -45.31 22.50 -42.81
N PHE A 760 -45.61 23.76 -42.46
CA PHE A 760 -44.60 24.79 -42.25
C PHE A 760 -44.80 25.43 -40.89
N PHE A 761 -43.78 25.38 -40.04
CA PHE A 761 -43.85 25.72 -38.61
C PHE A 761 -42.88 26.83 -38.24
N LEU A 762 -43.41 27.88 -37.60
CA LEU A 762 -42.62 28.95 -36.96
C LEU A 762 -42.67 28.74 -35.45
N ILE A 763 -41.54 28.44 -34.83
CA ILE A 763 -41.46 28.18 -33.38
C ILE A 763 -40.82 29.37 -32.67
N ASP A 764 -41.60 30.17 -31.93
CA ASP A 764 -41.11 31.34 -31.16
C ASP A 764 -40.75 30.96 -29.72
N GLY A 765 -39.58 31.43 -29.29
CA GLY A 765 -39.14 31.38 -27.90
C GLY A 765 -38.67 30.00 -27.44
N PHE A 766 -38.32 29.14 -28.40
CA PHE A 766 -37.71 27.82 -28.24
C PHE A 766 -36.82 27.54 -29.48
N PRO A 767 -35.69 26.81 -29.36
CA PRO A 767 -35.05 26.33 -28.13
C PRO A 767 -34.40 27.46 -27.31
N ARG A 768 -34.17 27.24 -26.00
CA ARG A 768 -33.57 28.22 -25.08
C ARG A 768 -32.20 27.84 -24.54
N ALA A 769 -31.78 26.61 -24.81
CA ALA A 769 -30.48 26.07 -24.48
C ALA A 769 -30.07 25.07 -25.58
N LEU A 770 -28.77 24.78 -25.70
CA LEU A 770 -28.23 23.96 -26.79
C LEU A 770 -28.73 22.51 -26.75
N ASP A 771 -28.80 21.93 -25.55
CA ASP A 771 -29.34 20.60 -25.28
C ASP A 771 -30.79 20.44 -25.76
N GLN A 772 -31.63 21.48 -25.59
CA GLN A 772 -33.01 21.51 -26.08
C GLN A 772 -33.07 21.51 -27.61
N ALA A 773 -32.10 22.16 -28.27
CA ALA A 773 -32.02 22.23 -29.71
C ALA A 773 -31.69 20.85 -30.29
N GLU A 774 -30.61 20.22 -29.81
CA GLU A 774 -30.17 18.89 -30.24
C GLU A 774 -31.22 17.81 -29.95
N GLN A 775 -31.84 17.83 -28.76
CA GLN A 775 -32.90 16.89 -28.40
C GLN A 775 -34.17 17.07 -29.26
N PHE A 776 -34.56 18.30 -29.61
CA PHE A 776 -35.67 18.53 -30.52
C PHE A 776 -35.39 17.98 -31.92
N GLU A 777 -34.20 18.25 -32.47
CA GLU A 777 -33.83 17.75 -33.81
C GLU A 777 -33.79 16.22 -33.87
N SER A 778 -33.36 15.57 -32.79
CA SER A 778 -33.33 14.10 -32.68
C SER A 778 -34.70 13.44 -32.47
N SER A 779 -35.64 14.15 -31.83
CA SER A 779 -36.93 13.59 -31.36
C SER A 779 -38.13 13.96 -32.23
N ILE A 780 -38.01 15.04 -33.04
CA ILE A 780 -39.05 15.53 -33.93
C ILE A 780 -38.51 15.54 -35.36
N MET A 781 -37.70 16.54 -35.73
CA MET A 781 -36.93 16.60 -36.99
C MET A 781 -35.95 17.79 -36.96
N PRO A 782 -34.89 17.78 -37.78
CA PRO A 782 -33.97 18.93 -37.93
C PRO A 782 -34.69 20.21 -38.34
N CYS A 783 -34.20 21.37 -37.86
CA CYS A 783 -34.73 22.65 -38.32
C CYS A 783 -34.12 23.05 -39.68
N LYS A 784 -34.92 23.78 -40.48
CA LYS A 784 -34.50 24.26 -41.81
C LYS A 784 -33.73 25.58 -41.73
N ALA A 785 -34.11 26.45 -40.80
CA ALA A 785 -33.49 27.74 -40.58
C ALA A 785 -33.76 28.28 -39.16
N VAL A 786 -32.94 29.25 -38.73
CA VAL A 786 -33.12 30.00 -37.49
C VAL A 786 -33.12 31.48 -37.80
N LEU A 787 -34.20 32.18 -37.47
CA LEU A 787 -34.29 33.65 -37.56
C LEU A 787 -33.90 34.23 -36.20
N PHE A 788 -32.70 34.81 -36.09
CA PHE A 788 -32.21 35.42 -34.85
C PHE A 788 -32.36 36.94 -34.90
N PHE A 789 -33.28 37.47 -34.10
CA PHE A 789 -33.51 38.92 -33.96
C PHE A 789 -32.54 39.53 -32.95
N ASP A 790 -31.52 40.20 -33.47
CA ASP A 790 -30.47 40.87 -32.72
C ASP A 790 -30.91 42.29 -32.32
N CYS A 791 -30.83 42.61 -31.03
CA CYS A 791 -31.32 43.85 -30.48
C CYS A 791 -30.49 44.22 -29.23
N PRO A 792 -30.02 45.48 -29.07
CA PRO A 792 -29.30 45.91 -27.88
C PRO A 792 -30.15 45.79 -26.60
N GLU A 793 -29.51 45.49 -25.47
CA GLU A 793 -30.16 45.31 -24.16
C GLU A 793 -31.01 46.54 -23.76
N GLU A 794 -30.48 47.76 -23.95
CA GLU A 794 -31.20 49.00 -23.66
C GLU A 794 -32.53 49.14 -24.41
N GLU A 795 -32.57 48.74 -25.68
CA GLU A 795 -33.79 48.79 -26.50
C GLU A 795 -34.77 47.68 -26.12
N MET A 796 -34.25 46.50 -25.79
CA MET A 796 -35.05 45.41 -25.26
C MET A 796 -35.70 45.75 -23.91
N GLU A 797 -34.98 46.37 -22.97
CA GLU A 797 -35.50 46.78 -21.66
C GLU A 797 -36.60 47.85 -21.82
N LYS A 798 -36.36 48.89 -22.62
CA LYS A 798 -37.38 49.92 -22.96
C LYS A 798 -38.66 49.29 -23.53
N ARG A 799 -38.52 48.32 -24.45
CA ARG A 799 -39.65 47.61 -25.07
C ARG A 799 -40.40 46.71 -24.07
N LEU A 800 -39.70 46.06 -23.14
CA LEU A 800 -40.32 45.21 -22.11
C LEU A 800 -41.10 46.03 -21.07
N LEU A 801 -40.56 47.15 -20.59
CA LEU A 801 -41.24 48.00 -19.61
C LEU A 801 -42.57 48.53 -20.17
N LYS A 802 -42.55 49.09 -21.38
CA LYS A 802 -43.76 49.56 -22.09
C LYS A 802 -44.79 48.45 -22.37
N ARG A 803 -44.32 47.19 -22.47
CA ARG A 803 -45.18 46.01 -22.65
C ARG A 803 -45.84 45.57 -21.34
N GLY A 804 -45.15 45.66 -20.20
CA GLY A 804 -45.71 45.35 -18.88
C GLY A 804 -46.93 46.23 -18.58
N GLU A 805 -46.83 47.53 -18.90
CA GLU A 805 -47.91 48.53 -18.73
C GLU A 805 -49.16 48.24 -19.58
N THR A 806 -49.02 47.56 -20.72
CA THR A 806 -50.07 47.46 -21.75
C THR A 806 -50.65 46.06 -21.94
N SER A 807 -49.95 44.99 -21.53
CA SER A 807 -50.31 43.60 -21.87
C SER A 807 -50.80 42.72 -20.72
N GLY A 808 -50.90 43.26 -19.49
CA GLY A 808 -51.48 42.55 -18.34
C GLY A 808 -50.69 41.31 -17.88
N ARG A 809 -49.39 41.26 -18.18
CA ARG A 809 -48.49 40.16 -17.80
C ARG A 809 -47.99 40.34 -16.38
N SER A 810 -48.28 39.38 -15.50
CA SER A 810 -47.89 39.39 -14.08
C SER A 810 -46.40 39.06 -13.84
N ASP A 811 -45.69 38.57 -14.85
CA ASP A 811 -44.28 38.16 -14.78
C ASP A 811 -43.28 39.23 -15.28
N ASP A 812 -43.74 40.27 -15.98
CA ASP A 812 -42.87 41.33 -16.55
C ASP A 812 -42.52 42.42 -15.51
N ASN A 813 -41.87 42.04 -14.40
CA ASN A 813 -41.28 42.97 -13.42
C ASN A 813 -39.76 43.17 -13.63
N ALA A 814 -39.19 44.27 -13.15
CA ALA A 814 -37.79 44.64 -13.41
C ALA A 814 -36.74 43.61 -12.94
N GLU A 815 -37.00 42.84 -11.88
CA GLU A 815 -36.09 41.80 -11.40
C GLU A 815 -36.17 40.55 -12.29
N THR A 816 -37.39 40.13 -12.67
CA THR A 816 -37.62 39.02 -13.60
C THR A 816 -37.10 39.34 -15.01
N ILE A 817 -37.20 40.59 -15.47
CA ILE A 817 -36.63 41.05 -16.75
C ILE A 817 -35.11 40.84 -16.76
N ARG A 818 -34.39 41.28 -15.72
CA ARG A 818 -32.93 41.08 -15.60
C ARG A 818 -32.54 39.60 -15.54
N LYS A 819 -33.29 38.78 -14.79
CA LYS A 819 -33.07 37.32 -14.78
C LYS A 819 -33.24 36.72 -16.17
N ARG A 820 -34.29 37.10 -16.91
CA ARG A 820 -34.55 36.63 -18.29
C ARG A 820 -33.50 37.09 -19.30
N PHE A 821 -32.91 38.28 -19.14
CA PHE A 821 -31.74 38.69 -19.94
C PHE A 821 -30.50 37.85 -19.64
N ARG A 822 -30.18 37.63 -18.36
CA ARG A 822 -29.06 36.78 -17.96
C ARG A 822 -29.20 35.36 -18.52
N THR A 823 -30.35 34.71 -18.33
CA THR A 823 -30.63 33.38 -18.90
C THR A 823 -30.52 33.36 -20.43
N PHE A 824 -30.97 34.43 -21.11
CA PHE A 824 -30.81 34.53 -22.56
C PHE A 824 -29.33 34.58 -22.99
N LEU A 825 -28.50 35.39 -22.32
CA LEU A 825 -27.07 35.49 -22.62
C LEU A 825 -26.30 34.21 -22.29
N GLU A 826 -26.59 33.57 -21.15
CA GLU A 826 -25.88 32.39 -20.66
C GLU A 826 -26.27 31.10 -21.41
N GLN A 827 -27.56 30.95 -21.77
CA GLN A 827 -28.09 29.67 -22.27
C GLN A 827 -28.62 29.74 -23.71
N SER A 828 -29.28 30.84 -24.09
CA SER A 828 -29.90 30.95 -25.41
C SER A 828 -28.99 31.53 -26.49
N LEU A 829 -27.96 32.31 -26.11
CA LEU A 829 -27.00 32.85 -27.07
C LEU A 829 -26.10 31.77 -27.71
N PRO A 830 -25.58 30.74 -26.99
CA PRO A 830 -24.85 29.62 -27.60
C PRO A 830 -25.62 28.88 -28.70
N VAL A 831 -26.95 28.90 -28.67
CA VAL A 831 -27.82 28.32 -29.72
C VAL A 831 -27.64 29.06 -31.05
N LYS A 832 -27.50 30.40 -31.02
CA LYS A 832 -27.24 31.23 -32.20
C LYS A 832 -25.94 30.78 -32.87
N ASP A 833 -24.89 30.59 -32.09
CA ASP A 833 -23.54 30.29 -32.58
C ASP A 833 -23.51 28.87 -33.19
N HIS A 834 -24.12 27.87 -32.53
CA HIS A 834 -24.27 26.51 -33.06
C HIS A 834 -24.94 26.46 -34.44
N TYR A 835 -26.06 27.18 -34.62
CA TYR A 835 -26.73 27.25 -35.92
C TYR A 835 -26.05 28.20 -36.93
N GLY A 836 -25.22 29.14 -36.44
CA GLY A 836 -24.33 29.98 -37.24
C GLY A 836 -23.22 29.16 -37.91
N ASP A 837 -22.56 28.28 -37.16
CA ASP A 837 -21.55 27.35 -37.67
C ASP A 837 -22.13 26.40 -38.74
N ARG A 838 -23.38 25.95 -38.54
CA ARG A 838 -24.15 25.17 -39.53
C ARG A 838 -24.64 25.99 -40.73
N LYS A 839 -24.45 27.31 -40.76
CA LYS A 839 -24.90 28.26 -41.80
C LYS A 839 -26.42 28.29 -42.04
N VAL A 840 -27.22 27.92 -41.03
CA VAL A 840 -28.70 27.97 -41.07
C VAL A 840 -29.28 29.08 -40.18
N CYS A 841 -28.44 29.81 -39.45
CA CYS A 841 -28.83 30.98 -38.67
C CYS A 841 -28.74 32.28 -39.50
N HIS A 842 -29.86 32.98 -39.61
CA HIS A 842 -29.97 34.30 -40.23
C HIS A 842 -30.13 35.36 -39.13
N VAL A 843 -29.11 36.22 -38.99
CA VAL A 843 -29.10 37.30 -38.00
C VAL A 843 -29.75 38.56 -38.60
N ILE A 844 -30.81 39.06 -37.96
CA ILE A 844 -31.62 40.18 -38.40
C ILE A 844 -31.57 41.28 -37.33
N SER A 845 -31.24 42.52 -37.72
CA SER A 845 -31.28 43.65 -36.79
C SER A 845 -32.73 44.04 -36.47
N ALA A 846 -33.09 44.00 -35.19
CA ALA A 846 -34.42 44.34 -34.67
C ALA A 846 -34.52 45.80 -34.18
N ILE A 847 -33.53 46.64 -34.49
CA ILE A 847 -33.48 48.07 -34.16
C ILE A 847 -34.45 48.91 -35.02
N PRO A 848 -34.58 48.70 -36.35
CA PRO A 848 -35.47 49.51 -37.20
C PRO A 848 -36.97 49.35 -36.88
N GLN A 849 -37.80 50.12 -37.57
CA GLN A 849 -39.26 49.97 -37.51
C GLN A 849 -39.69 48.56 -37.98
N PRO A 850 -40.79 47.98 -37.42
CA PRO A 850 -41.20 46.61 -37.70
C PRO A 850 -41.30 46.25 -39.18
N ASP A 851 -41.80 47.16 -40.02
CA ASP A 851 -41.99 46.91 -41.45
C ASP A 851 -40.65 46.77 -42.20
N VAL A 852 -39.64 47.57 -41.82
CA VAL A 852 -38.28 47.49 -42.37
C VAL A 852 -37.58 46.19 -41.96
N VAL A 853 -37.86 45.73 -40.74
CA VAL A 853 -37.38 44.42 -40.25
C VAL A 853 -38.09 43.29 -41.02
N TYR A 854 -39.38 43.43 -41.29
CA TYR A 854 -40.18 42.44 -42.01
C TYR A 854 -39.74 42.25 -43.47
N GLU A 855 -39.38 43.32 -44.19
CA GLU A 855 -38.79 43.19 -45.54
C GLU A 855 -37.51 42.32 -45.55
N SER A 856 -36.70 42.40 -44.48
CA SER A 856 -35.50 41.55 -44.33
C SER A 856 -35.86 40.09 -44.02
N VAL A 857 -36.90 39.86 -43.22
CA VAL A 857 -37.45 38.53 -42.93
C VAL A 857 -38.04 37.89 -44.19
N LYS A 858 -38.77 38.67 -44.99
CA LYS A 858 -39.42 38.25 -46.23
C LYS A 858 -38.42 37.74 -47.26
N ASP A 859 -37.37 38.52 -47.53
CA ASP A 859 -36.26 38.11 -48.42
C ASP A 859 -35.59 36.80 -47.97
N ILE A 860 -35.53 36.52 -46.66
CA ILE A 860 -35.03 35.23 -46.15
C ILE A 860 -36.06 34.10 -46.38
N LEU A 861 -37.33 34.32 -46.06
CA LEU A 861 -38.38 33.30 -46.21
C LEU A 861 -38.65 32.91 -47.68
N ASP A 862 -38.66 33.89 -48.59
CA ASP A 862 -38.79 33.65 -50.02
C ASP A 862 -37.62 32.82 -50.56
N ARG A 863 -36.37 33.11 -50.14
CA ARG A 863 -35.18 32.30 -50.49
C ARG A 863 -35.22 30.89 -49.91
N LEU A 864 -35.83 30.72 -48.75
CA LEU A 864 -36.06 29.40 -48.15
C LEU A 864 -37.21 28.64 -48.84
N GLY A 865 -37.98 29.28 -49.72
CA GLY A 865 -39.14 28.66 -50.37
C GLY A 865 -40.28 28.39 -49.39
N ALA A 866 -40.56 29.34 -48.50
CA ALA A 866 -41.74 29.30 -47.64
C ALA A 866 -43.03 29.39 -48.49
N PRO A 867 -44.09 28.63 -48.18
CA PRO A 867 -45.34 28.68 -48.93
C PRO A 867 -46.06 30.00 -48.66
N GLN A 868 -46.35 30.76 -49.71
CA GLN A 868 -47.19 31.96 -49.66
C GLN A 868 -48.69 31.58 -49.68
N LYS A 869 -49.56 32.45 -49.18
CA LYS A 869 -51.03 32.26 -49.10
C LYS A 869 -51.80 32.59 -50.37
#